data_AF-W0A692-F1
#
_entry.id   AF-W0A692-F1
#
_cell.length_a   1.000
_cell.length_b   1.000
_cell.length_c   1.000
_cell.angle_alpha   90.00
_cell.angle_beta   90.00
_cell.angle_gamma   90.00
#
_symmetry.space_group_name_H-M   'P 1'
#
loop_
_entity.id
_entity.type
_entity.pdbx_description
1 polymer ?
#
loop_
_entity_poly.entity_id
_entity_poly.type
_entity_poly.pdbx_seq_one_letter_code
_entity_poly.pdbx_strand_id
1 'polypeptide(L)'
;MARVPVYEGDRVAPAAPMTARLRPVDNGGGVWGGVAQGLQSLAGGLNQMSDDAKVISDINGAKRLDIEASDGIAAIQRDVLGAKGEAAPAAAAEADRRLTEMTAAIVERARTDPERAAVTQSLDRRVALSRRLIASHLDQEVRAGAEQVAQDRATQSARLAVEADDEEEYHTQLRTGLDEIMAAARRRGEDGAAVAERQRAYASDVDRRRIQRFVDGGRLGAAEALLTEHGAAMVPAERAAAEQALEVPRRSARVRAIADGAEARVAEAQGANDRDGGLAAMAPRERLAALLASLDSDRSLDPAERSAAKDELARRENAAAITRRADERAAERAAWDFVEAQGKGGFTSFGQLPAAIRATLSPEARDQFDALALINGDLRPATEDGDAAWTLKALAHEDPQAFLDTDLRGWRDGLTSRSFDELTEMQELIRTAPNGPELALQRRVFEGVDRALGGMEDAGVEEMAPRFDDGVYRPGESGGAMLRAEPYRVPAEGGAGLFRRTGAPGTGTAARQPRIRIIGRPKPAYPRDWLSFIRNKAADLPFPPPPQPNDLDGKFASRLPRPHDVQIRGEAELLAKGARVHGYPNAGRMMDQFIWRYGKAYDPGVSEMIEGMPVFAREVEAGRERLKSWIANTVRQQYTGKSANFHVGTDWSVHVGNSDGTKSEKDWYYAMNGFNYAFTASVKVVPDKDGGSIVTVVPTLYVFDRYNWDHVHAPVDYDFFGIIKGRRNYKDKDFRGLHESGLARNYEVRGAKEMGRFWFKLPPAPAL
;
A
#
# COMPACT_ATOMS: atom_id res chain seq x y z
N MET A 1 3.15 52.32 -25.50
CA MET A 1 2.19 52.26 -26.61
C MET A 1 2.88 51.64 -27.80
N ALA A 2 2.47 50.43 -28.19
CA ALA A 2 2.86 49.79 -29.44
C ALA A 2 1.64 48.97 -29.91
N ARG A 3 1.12 49.27 -31.09
CA ARG A 3 0.01 48.52 -31.70
C ARG A 3 0.58 47.61 -32.79
N VAL A 4 0.30 46.33 -32.66
CA VAL A 4 0.51 45.28 -33.68
C VAL A 4 -0.78 45.20 -34.52
N PRO A 5 -0.72 45.07 -35.86
CA PRO A 5 -1.90 44.88 -36.69
C PRO A 5 -2.36 43.41 -36.69
N VAL A 6 -3.67 43.21 -36.60
CA VAL A 6 -4.34 41.92 -36.84
C VAL A 6 -4.84 41.91 -38.29
N TYR A 7 -4.53 40.85 -39.04
CA TYR A 7 -5.06 40.61 -40.37
C TYR A 7 -6.51 40.09 -40.27
N GLU A 8 -7.45 40.75 -40.96
CA GLU A 8 -8.80 40.24 -41.21
C GLU A 8 -8.76 39.22 -42.37
N GLY A 9 -9.39 38.06 -42.14
CA GLY A 9 -9.55 36.99 -43.11
C GLY A 9 -10.70 37.20 -44.09
N ASP A 10 -10.57 36.53 -45.23
CA ASP A 10 -11.37 36.60 -46.45
C ASP A 10 -12.90 36.48 -46.25
N ARG A 11 -13.64 37.44 -46.82
CA ARG A 11 -15.06 37.30 -47.14
C ARG A 11 -15.22 37.15 -48.66
N VAL A 12 -15.68 35.99 -49.10
CA VAL A 12 -16.22 35.79 -50.46
C VAL A 12 -17.63 36.37 -50.48
N ALA A 13 -17.84 37.47 -51.21
CA ALA A 13 -19.15 38.03 -51.50
C ALA A 13 -19.67 37.50 -52.86
N PRO A 14 -20.97 37.20 -53.01
CA PRO A 14 -21.54 36.80 -54.30
C PRO A 14 -21.62 38.00 -55.26
N ALA A 15 -21.29 37.75 -56.54
CA ALA A 15 -21.27 38.74 -57.61
C ALA A 15 -22.67 39.33 -57.89
N ALA A 16 -22.71 40.64 -58.12
CA ALA A 16 -23.92 41.39 -58.46
C ALA A 16 -24.44 41.03 -59.87
N PRO A 17 -25.76 40.97 -60.09
CA PRO A 17 -26.32 40.77 -61.42
C PRO A 17 -26.22 42.04 -62.27
N MET A 18 -25.73 41.90 -63.50
CA MET A 18 -25.71 42.98 -64.49
C MET A 18 -27.13 43.34 -64.96
N THR A 19 -27.52 44.59 -64.77
CA THR A 19 -28.71 45.18 -65.39
C THR A 19 -28.38 45.68 -66.80
N ALA A 20 -28.77 44.92 -67.84
CA ALA A 20 -28.82 45.41 -69.21
C ALA A 20 -30.25 45.92 -69.51
N ARG A 21 -30.39 47.24 -69.67
CA ARG A 21 -31.61 47.88 -70.18
C ARG A 21 -31.60 47.83 -71.70
N LEU A 22 -32.56 47.13 -72.31
CA LEU A 22 -32.89 47.27 -73.73
C LEU A 22 -34.21 48.04 -73.87
N ARG A 23 -34.21 49.04 -74.76
CA ARG A 23 -35.36 49.88 -75.11
C ARG A 23 -36.20 49.24 -76.24
N PRO A 24 -37.49 49.58 -76.33
CA PRO A 24 -38.40 48.98 -77.30
C PRO A 24 -38.22 49.59 -78.69
N VAL A 25 -38.16 48.73 -79.72
CA VAL A 25 -38.44 49.11 -81.10
C VAL A 25 -39.70 48.34 -81.52
N ASP A 26 -40.65 49.13 -81.99
CA ASP A 26 -41.94 48.74 -82.54
C ASP A 26 -41.74 47.98 -83.86
N ASN A 27 -42.39 46.82 -84.02
CA ASN A 27 -42.66 46.21 -85.32
C ASN A 27 -43.77 45.17 -85.17
N GLY A 28 -44.93 45.51 -85.73
CA GLY A 28 -46.12 44.69 -85.71
C GLY A 28 -46.02 43.42 -86.57
N GLY A 29 -46.83 42.43 -86.19
CA GLY A 29 -47.36 41.42 -87.10
C GLY A 29 -46.38 40.35 -87.58
N GLY A 30 -46.07 39.36 -86.74
CA GLY A 30 -45.44 38.10 -87.17
C GLY A 30 -44.54 37.50 -86.08
N VAL A 31 -44.55 36.17 -85.93
CA VAL A 31 -43.72 35.37 -85.00
C VAL A 31 -43.97 35.61 -83.48
N TRP A 32 -44.45 36.77 -83.06
CA TRP A 32 -44.67 37.13 -81.65
C TRP A 32 -45.82 36.41 -80.95
N GLY A 33 -46.75 35.77 -81.67
CA GLY A 33 -47.74 34.87 -81.05
C GLY A 33 -47.09 33.67 -80.36
N GLY A 34 -45.98 33.15 -80.92
CA GLY A 34 -45.17 32.10 -80.30
C GLY A 34 -44.34 32.60 -79.10
N VAL A 35 -43.99 33.89 -79.08
CA VAL A 35 -43.29 34.52 -77.95
C VAL A 35 -44.24 34.84 -76.80
N ALA A 36 -45.51 35.15 -77.06
CA ALA A 36 -46.52 35.29 -76.00
C ALA A 36 -46.84 33.96 -75.31
N GLN A 37 -46.95 32.85 -76.07
CA GLN A 37 -47.02 31.50 -75.51
C GLN A 37 -45.70 31.08 -74.83
N GLY A 38 -44.55 31.48 -75.38
CA GLY A 38 -43.23 31.28 -74.78
C GLY A 38 -43.02 32.07 -73.48
N LEU A 39 -43.59 33.27 -73.35
CA LEU A 39 -43.57 34.09 -72.14
C LEU A 39 -44.56 33.59 -71.08
N GLN A 40 -45.69 32.99 -71.48
CA GLN A 40 -46.59 32.30 -70.56
C GLN A 40 -45.97 31.00 -70.04
N SER A 41 -45.24 30.23 -70.87
CA SER A 41 -44.51 29.05 -70.40
C SER A 41 -43.26 29.41 -69.58
N LEU A 42 -42.59 30.53 -69.87
CA LEU A 42 -41.52 31.09 -69.02
C LEU A 42 -42.06 31.64 -67.70
N ALA A 43 -43.22 32.31 -67.69
CA ALA A 43 -43.87 32.76 -66.46
C ALA A 43 -44.35 31.58 -65.60
N GLY A 44 -44.88 30.52 -66.24
CA GLY A 44 -45.19 29.25 -65.58
C GLY A 44 -43.95 28.57 -65.00
N GLY A 45 -42.84 28.52 -65.77
CA GLY A 45 -41.57 27.96 -65.33
C GLY A 45 -40.87 28.77 -64.23
N LEU A 46 -40.99 30.10 -64.23
CA LEU A 46 -40.45 30.98 -63.17
C LEU A 46 -41.27 30.89 -61.88
N ASN A 47 -42.59 30.74 -61.98
CA ASN A 47 -43.43 30.48 -60.81
C ASN A 47 -43.12 29.09 -60.22
N GLN A 48 -42.93 28.07 -61.07
CA GLN A 48 -42.52 26.74 -60.63
C GLN A 48 -41.13 26.74 -60.00
N MET A 49 -40.15 27.45 -60.57
CA MET A 49 -38.82 27.64 -59.96
C MET A 49 -38.89 28.42 -58.63
N SER A 50 -39.79 29.39 -58.51
CA SER A 50 -39.99 30.13 -57.25
C SER A 50 -40.61 29.24 -56.17
N ASP A 51 -41.54 28.36 -56.53
CA ASP A 51 -42.18 27.45 -55.58
C ASP A 51 -41.22 26.31 -55.19
N ASP A 52 -40.44 25.79 -56.14
CA ASP A 52 -39.36 24.84 -55.88
C ASP A 52 -38.28 25.45 -54.97
N ALA A 53 -37.90 26.72 -55.18
CA ALA A 53 -36.94 27.43 -54.33
C ALA A 53 -37.46 27.61 -52.89
N LYS A 54 -38.76 27.87 -52.70
CA LYS A 54 -39.39 27.93 -51.36
C LYS A 54 -39.37 26.56 -50.68
N VAL A 55 -39.75 25.50 -51.39
CA VAL A 55 -39.71 24.12 -50.87
C VAL A 55 -38.30 23.73 -50.46
N ILE A 56 -37.28 24.04 -51.28
CA ILE A 56 -35.88 23.77 -50.96
C ILE A 56 -35.43 24.58 -49.73
N SER A 57 -35.86 25.85 -49.63
CA SER A 57 -35.56 26.70 -48.46
C SER A 57 -36.17 26.14 -47.18
N ASP A 58 -37.44 25.73 -47.20
CA ASP A 58 -38.15 25.14 -46.04
C ASP A 58 -37.51 23.81 -45.61
N ILE A 59 -37.13 22.96 -46.57
CA ILE A 59 -36.42 21.70 -46.29
C ILE A 59 -35.06 21.97 -45.62
N ASN A 60 -34.32 22.97 -46.11
CA ASN A 60 -33.00 23.31 -45.54
C ASN A 60 -33.14 23.94 -44.15
N GLY A 61 -34.18 24.74 -43.91
CA GLY A 61 -34.53 25.25 -42.58
C GLY A 61 -34.82 24.13 -41.58
N ALA A 62 -35.72 23.21 -41.96
CA ALA A 62 -36.09 22.06 -41.15
C ALA A 62 -34.88 21.17 -40.82
N LYS A 63 -33.99 20.92 -41.79
CA LYS A 63 -32.75 20.15 -41.58
C LYS A 63 -31.81 20.80 -40.57
N ARG A 64 -31.66 22.13 -40.61
CA ARG A 64 -30.81 22.84 -39.64
C ARG A 64 -31.35 22.72 -38.22
N LEU A 65 -32.67 22.88 -38.05
CA LEU A 65 -33.34 22.71 -36.76
C LEU A 65 -33.25 21.26 -36.26
N ASP A 66 -33.34 20.27 -37.15
CA ASP A 66 -33.18 18.84 -36.80
C ASP A 66 -31.75 18.48 -36.35
N ILE A 67 -30.72 19.08 -36.94
CA ILE A 67 -29.33 18.89 -36.49
C ILE A 67 -29.17 19.44 -35.07
N GLU A 68 -29.64 20.66 -34.82
CA GLU A 68 -29.56 21.27 -33.50
C GLU A 68 -30.34 20.46 -32.45
N ALA A 69 -31.52 19.95 -32.81
CA ALA A 69 -32.27 19.03 -31.96
C ALA A 69 -31.49 17.77 -31.62
N SER A 70 -30.80 17.20 -32.61
CA SER A 70 -30.03 15.97 -32.43
C SER A 70 -28.90 16.17 -31.44
N ASP A 71 -28.20 17.30 -31.51
CA ASP A 71 -27.13 17.65 -30.56
C ASP A 71 -27.68 17.87 -29.14
N GLY A 72 -28.81 18.56 -29.00
CA GLY A 72 -29.49 18.77 -27.72
C GLY A 72 -29.97 17.46 -27.08
N ILE A 73 -30.60 16.58 -27.86
CA ILE A 73 -31.03 15.24 -27.39
C ILE A 73 -29.81 14.42 -26.94
N ALA A 74 -28.72 14.44 -27.71
CA ALA A 74 -27.51 13.69 -27.37
C ALA A 74 -26.87 14.18 -26.06
N ALA A 75 -26.89 15.50 -25.80
CA ALA A 75 -26.41 16.06 -24.54
C ALA A 75 -27.28 15.61 -23.36
N ILE A 76 -28.62 15.70 -23.48
CA ILE A 76 -29.56 15.24 -22.45
C ILE A 76 -29.38 13.74 -22.16
N GLN A 77 -29.23 12.92 -23.21
CA GLN A 77 -28.97 11.49 -23.09
C GLN A 77 -27.67 11.20 -22.33
N ARG A 78 -26.59 11.94 -22.61
CA ARG A 78 -25.32 11.74 -21.92
C ARG A 78 -25.44 12.00 -20.42
N ASP A 79 -26.15 13.06 -20.04
CA ASP A 79 -26.33 13.44 -18.64
C ASP A 79 -27.10 12.35 -17.86
N VAL A 80 -28.22 11.87 -18.41
CA VAL A 80 -29.06 10.86 -17.75
C VAL A 80 -28.44 9.46 -17.75
N LEU A 81 -27.76 9.05 -18.83
CA LEU A 81 -27.05 7.77 -18.88
C LEU A 81 -25.81 7.74 -17.97
N GLY A 82 -25.32 8.91 -17.53
CA GLY A 82 -24.27 9.02 -16.53
C GLY A 82 -24.76 8.85 -15.09
N ALA A 83 -26.05 9.06 -14.82
CA ALA A 83 -26.63 8.90 -13.50
C ALA A 83 -26.81 7.42 -13.15
N LYS A 84 -26.48 7.06 -11.90
CA LYS A 84 -26.53 5.67 -11.40
C LYS A 84 -27.34 5.55 -10.11
N GLY A 85 -27.88 4.36 -9.86
CA GLY A 85 -28.58 4.02 -8.62
C GLY A 85 -29.71 5.01 -8.26
N GLU A 86 -29.71 5.53 -7.04
CA GLU A 86 -30.77 6.42 -6.52
C GLU A 86 -30.87 7.76 -7.24
N ALA A 87 -29.83 8.20 -7.96
CA ALA A 87 -29.86 9.45 -8.72
C ALA A 87 -30.56 9.31 -10.09
N ALA A 88 -30.68 8.09 -10.62
CA ALA A 88 -31.22 7.84 -11.95
C ALA A 88 -32.69 8.31 -12.13
N PRO A 89 -33.63 8.10 -11.18
CA PRO A 89 -35.00 8.60 -11.29
C PRO A 89 -35.10 10.13 -11.42
N ALA A 90 -34.32 10.86 -10.60
CA ALA A 90 -34.30 12.31 -10.64
C ALA A 90 -33.72 12.82 -11.97
N ALA A 91 -32.63 12.20 -12.44
CA ALA A 91 -32.02 12.53 -13.73
C ALA A 91 -32.96 12.23 -14.91
N ALA A 92 -33.74 11.14 -14.86
CA ALA A 92 -34.71 10.79 -15.88
C ALA A 92 -35.88 11.78 -15.93
N ALA A 93 -36.41 12.20 -14.78
CA ALA A 93 -37.44 13.23 -14.71
C ALA A 93 -36.96 14.58 -15.27
N GLU A 94 -35.72 14.97 -14.93
CA GLU A 94 -35.10 16.19 -15.46
C GLU A 94 -34.84 16.10 -16.97
N ALA A 95 -34.41 14.94 -17.47
CA ALA A 95 -34.21 14.71 -18.89
C ALA A 95 -35.53 14.82 -19.68
N ASP A 96 -36.64 14.29 -19.15
CA ASP A 96 -37.95 14.40 -19.81
C ASP A 96 -38.45 15.85 -19.90
N ARG A 97 -38.24 16.62 -18.83
CA ARG A 97 -38.51 18.07 -18.79
C ARG A 97 -37.69 18.81 -19.85
N ARG A 98 -36.37 18.59 -19.88
CA ARG A 98 -35.46 19.22 -20.86
C ARG A 98 -35.79 18.84 -22.30
N LEU A 99 -36.19 17.59 -22.57
CA LEU A 99 -36.63 17.15 -23.90
C LEU A 99 -37.89 17.90 -24.34
N THR A 100 -38.84 18.10 -23.43
CA THR A 100 -40.09 18.83 -23.70
C THR A 100 -39.84 20.31 -23.98
N GLU A 101 -39.06 20.98 -23.12
CA GLU A 101 -38.66 22.39 -23.28
C GLU A 101 -37.89 22.62 -24.60
N MET A 102 -36.92 21.75 -24.90
CA MET A 102 -36.13 21.82 -26.14
C MET A 102 -37.00 21.62 -27.39
N THR A 103 -37.93 20.65 -27.36
CA THR A 103 -38.85 20.39 -28.49
C THR A 103 -39.70 21.62 -28.79
N ALA A 104 -40.29 22.23 -27.76
CA ALA A 104 -41.07 23.46 -27.91
C ALA A 104 -40.23 24.61 -28.50
N ALA A 105 -39.02 24.82 -27.97
CA ALA A 105 -38.12 25.87 -28.44
C ALA A 105 -37.63 25.69 -29.90
N ILE A 106 -37.51 24.46 -30.39
CA ILE A 106 -37.13 24.18 -31.78
C ILE A 106 -38.31 24.40 -32.73
N VAL A 107 -39.50 23.92 -32.36
CA VAL A 107 -40.73 24.10 -33.17
C VAL A 107 -41.11 25.58 -33.30
N GLU A 108 -40.91 26.38 -32.25
CA GLU A 108 -41.18 27.82 -32.28
C GLU A 108 -40.30 28.58 -33.30
N ARG A 109 -39.07 28.10 -33.55
CA ARG A 109 -38.11 28.73 -34.48
C ARG A 109 -38.35 28.43 -35.96
N ALA A 110 -39.25 27.51 -36.28
CA ALA A 110 -39.67 27.25 -37.66
C ALA A 110 -40.43 28.45 -38.23
N ARG A 111 -40.00 28.93 -39.40
CA ARG A 111 -40.46 30.19 -40.01
C ARG A 111 -41.75 30.01 -40.81
N THR A 112 -41.95 28.82 -41.36
CA THR A 112 -43.09 28.49 -42.22
C THR A 112 -43.83 27.26 -41.67
N ASP A 113 -45.11 27.12 -42.01
CA ASP A 113 -45.90 25.95 -41.59
C ASP A 113 -45.35 24.62 -42.16
N PRO A 114 -44.88 24.55 -43.43
CA PRO A 114 -44.23 23.34 -43.94
C PRO A 114 -42.95 22.97 -43.18
N GLU A 115 -42.09 23.96 -42.86
CA GLU A 115 -40.90 23.75 -42.05
C GLU A 115 -41.26 23.23 -40.65
N ARG A 116 -42.28 23.84 -40.02
CA ARG A 116 -42.80 23.47 -38.69
C ARG A 116 -43.33 22.04 -38.68
N ALA A 117 -44.11 21.65 -39.69
CA ALA A 117 -44.64 20.30 -39.81
C ALA A 117 -43.51 19.26 -39.99
N ALA A 118 -42.53 19.56 -40.86
CA ALA A 118 -41.40 18.68 -41.12
C ALA A 118 -40.52 18.48 -39.87
N VAL A 119 -40.18 19.56 -39.15
CA VAL A 119 -39.35 19.47 -37.94
C VAL A 119 -40.10 18.77 -36.80
N THR A 120 -41.39 19.04 -36.61
CA THR A 120 -42.22 18.41 -35.57
C THR A 120 -42.25 16.88 -35.76
N GLN A 121 -42.51 16.41 -36.99
CA GLN A 121 -42.54 14.98 -37.28
C GLN A 121 -41.18 14.29 -37.07
N SER A 122 -40.06 14.99 -37.31
CA SER A 122 -38.72 14.45 -37.03
C SER A 122 -38.44 14.39 -35.53
N LEU A 123 -38.73 15.49 -34.82
CA LEU A 123 -38.56 15.63 -33.38
C LEU A 123 -39.35 14.59 -32.60
N ASP A 124 -40.63 14.41 -32.89
CA ASP A 124 -41.50 13.46 -32.19
C ASP A 124 -40.92 12.04 -32.23
N ARG A 125 -40.39 11.62 -33.39
CA ARG A 125 -39.74 10.32 -33.55
C ARG A 125 -38.47 10.21 -32.72
N ARG A 126 -37.59 11.22 -32.75
CA ARG A 126 -36.32 11.22 -32.00
C ARG A 126 -36.54 11.27 -30.49
N VAL A 127 -37.45 12.13 -30.03
CA VAL A 127 -37.81 12.26 -28.61
C VAL A 127 -38.45 10.98 -28.11
N ALA A 128 -39.34 10.34 -28.89
CA ALA A 128 -39.91 9.05 -28.52
C ALA A 128 -38.84 7.95 -28.37
N LEU A 129 -37.86 7.88 -29.28
CA LEU A 129 -36.73 6.95 -29.15
C LEU A 129 -35.87 7.26 -27.93
N SER A 130 -35.57 8.55 -27.68
CA SER A 130 -34.80 8.98 -26.52
C SER A 130 -35.49 8.63 -25.21
N ARG A 131 -36.80 8.85 -25.10
CA ARG A 131 -37.60 8.48 -23.93
C ARG A 131 -37.57 6.98 -23.65
N ARG A 132 -37.61 6.13 -24.69
CA ARG A 132 -37.48 4.67 -24.53
C ARG A 132 -36.10 4.28 -24.01
N LEU A 133 -35.04 4.91 -24.51
CA LEU A 133 -33.68 4.67 -24.03
C LEU A 133 -33.52 5.08 -22.56
N ILE A 134 -34.02 6.27 -22.19
CA ILE A 134 -34.01 6.78 -20.82
C ILE A 134 -34.80 5.86 -19.88
N ALA A 135 -36.01 5.42 -20.28
CA ALA A 135 -36.81 4.50 -19.50
C ALA A 135 -36.11 3.15 -19.29
N SER A 136 -35.48 2.60 -20.34
CA SER A 136 -34.71 1.35 -20.22
C SER A 136 -33.51 1.49 -19.28
N HIS A 137 -32.79 2.62 -19.34
CA HIS A 137 -31.67 2.90 -18.42
C HIS A 137 -32.15 3.05 -16.98
N LEU A 138 -33.24 3.80 -16.78
CA LEU A 138 -33.84 3.97 -15.47
C LEU A 138 -34.26 2.62 -14.85
N ASP A 139 -34.93 1.76 -15.61
CA ASP A 139 -35.31 0.43 -15.15
C ASP A 139 -34.10 -0.42 -14.76
N GLN A 140 -33.00 -0.32 -15.52
CA GLN A 140 -31.75 -1.01 -15.22
C GLN A 140 -31.11 -0.48 -13.93
N GLU A 141 -30.99 0.84 -13.77
CA GLU A 141 -30.35 1.47 -12.62
C GLU A 141 -31.17 1.32 -11.33
N VAL A 142 -32.51 1.35 -11.42
CA VAL A 142 -33.39 1.07 -10.27
C VAL A 142 -33.22 -0.37 -9.80
N ARG A 143 -33.13 -1.33 -10.73
CA ARG A 143 -32.84 -2.74 -10.37
C ARG A 143 -31.46 -2.89 -9.75
N ALA A 144 -30.43 -2.29 -10.36
CA ALA A 144 -29.07 -2.33 -9.84
C ALA A 144 -28.95 -1.71 -8.44
N GLY A 145 -29.59 -0.55 -8.21
CA GLY A 145 -29.64 0.09 -6.90
C GLY A 145 -30.36 -0.76 -5.85
N ALA A 146 -31.51 -1.35 -6.22
CA ALA A 146 -32.25 -2.24 -5.31
C ALA A 146 -31.47 -3.53 -4.97
N GLU A 147 -30.68 -4.05 -5.90
CA GLU A 147 -29.76 -5.17 -5.66
C GLU A 147 -28.63 -4.78 -4.72
N GLN A 148 -28.00 -3.61 -4.92
CA GLN A 148 -26.95 -3.10 -4.05
C GLN A 148 -27.46 -2.93 -2.61
N VAL A 149 -28.61 -2.28 -2.43
CA VAL A 149 -29.20 -2.08 -1.09
C VAL A 149 -29.49 -3.41 -0.39
N ALA A 150 -30.01 -4.41 -1.11
CA ALA A 150 -30.23 -5.74 -0.52
C ALA A 150 -28.91 -6.44 -0.15
N GLN A 151 -27.87 -6.30 -0.98
CA GLN A 151 -26.55 -6.83 -0.67
C GLN A 151 -25.95 -6.16 0.57
N ASP A 152 -26.09 -4.84 0.70
CA ASP A 152 -25.60 -4.08 1.86
C ASP A 152 -26.32 -4.50 3.13
N ARG A 153 -27.66 -4.67 3.08
CA ARG A 153 -28.46 -5.17 4.22
C ARG A 153 -28.13 -6.60 4.58
N ALA A 154 -27.93 -7.48 3.59
CA ALA A 154 -27.48 -8.86 3.85
C ALA A 154 -26.10 -8.87 4.51
N THR A 155 -25.19 -7.98 4.09
CA THR A 155 -23.85 -7.84 4.68
C THR A 155 -23.93 -7.31 6.12
N GLN A 156 -24.76 -6.30 6.37
CA GLN A 156 -25.01 -5.78 7.71
C GLN A 156 -25.61 -6.86 8.63
N SER A 157 -26.61 -7.59 8.14
CA SER A 157 -27.26 -8.68 8.89
C SER A 157 -26.27 -9.81 9.19
N ALA A 158 -25.37 -10.15 8.27
CA ALA A 158 -24.31 -11.14 8.51
C ALA A 158 -23.39 -10.71 9.65
N ARG A 159 -23.00 -9.43 9.67
CA ARG A 159 -22.16 -8.88 10.74
C ARG A 159 -22.88 -8.95 12.09
N LEU A 160 -24.13 -8.50 12.15
CA LEU A 160 -24.94 -8.56 13.37
C LEU A 160 -25.14 -10.00 13.85
N ALA A 161 -25.38 -10.95 12.94
CA ALA A 161 -25.48 -12.38 13.28
C ALA A 161 -24.17 -12.92 13.88
N VAL A 162 -23.01 -12.53 13.37
CA VAL A 162 -21.71 -12.94 13.93
C VAL A 162 -21.47 -12.33 15.31
N GLU A 163 -21.92 -11.09 15.53
CA GLU A 163 -21.78 -10.34 16.79
C GLU A 163 -22.82 -10.75 17.86
N ALA A 164 -23.91 -11.41 17.48
CA ALA A 164 -24.95 -11.88 18.41
C ALA A 164 -24.40 -12.95 19.39
N ASP A 165 -24.56 -12.68 20.69
CA ASP A 165 -24.28 -13.64 21.76
C ASP A 165 -25.48 -14.53 22.08
N ASP A 166 -26.70 -14.02 21.83
CA ASP A 166 -27.96 -14.73 21.99
C ASP A 166 -28.36 -15.48 20.70
N GLU A 167 -28.92 -16.68 20.86
CA GLU A 167 -29.25 -17.56 19.72
C GLU A 167 -30.49 -17.08 18.95
N GLU A 168 -31.46 -16.45 19.63
CA GLU A 168 -32.64 -15.88 18.98
C GLU A 168 -32.27 -14.66 18.12
N GLU A 169 -31.39 -13.80 18.62
CA GLU A 169 -30.84 -12.68 17.86
C GLU A 169 -30.06 -13.16 16.63
N TYR A 170 -29.17 -14.15 16.80
CA TYR A 170 -28.43 -14.77 15.70
C TYR A 170 -29.37 -15.28 14.60
N HIS A 171 -30.38 -16.09 14.95
CA HIS A 171 -31.32 -16.63 13.96
C HIS A 171 -32.18 -15.55 13.31
N THR A 172 -32.50 -14.47 14.03
CA THR A 172 -33.24 -13.33 13.48
C THR A 172 -32.42 -12.58 12.43
N GLN A 173 -31.15 -12.30 12.72
CA GLN A 173 -30.26 -11.61 11.79
C GLN A 173 -29.89 -12.49 10.59
N LEU A 174 -29.61 -13.78 10.81
CA LEU A 174 -29.35 -14.73 9.74
C LEU A 174 -30.55 -14.79 8.77
N ARG A 175 -31.77 -14.92 9.28
CA ARG A 175 -32.99 -14.97 8.47
C ARG A 175 -33.19 -13.69 7.67
N THR A 176 -32.98 -12.53 8.30
CA THR A 176 -33.05 -11.22 7.62
C THR A 176 -32.11 -11.17 6.42
N GLY A 177 -30.86 -11.63 6.59
CA GLY A 177 -29.90 -11.71 5.48
C GLY A 177 -30.30 -12.71 4.38
N LEU A 178 -30.83 -13.87 4.76
CA LEU A 178 -31.33 -14.87 3.81
C LEU A 178 -32.53 -14.38 2.99
N ASP A 179 -33.41 -13.59 3.61
CA ASP A 179 -34.57 -12.97 2.96
C ASP A 179 -34.14 -11.89 1.96
N GLU A 180 -33.13 -11.08 2.30
CA GLU A 180 -32.56 -10.09 1.37
C GLU A 180 -31.88 -10.75 0.15
N ILE A 181 -31.17 -11.87 0.35
CA ILE A 181 -30.60 -12.67 -0.75
C ILE A 181 -31.70 -13.22 -1.65
N MET A 182 -32.77 -13.76 -1.06
CA MET A 182 -33.92 -14.27 -1.81
C MET A 182 -34.62 -13.15 -2.59
N ALA A 183 -34.81 -11.98 -1.99
CA ALA A 183 -35.41 -10.82 -2.64
C ALA A 183 -34.56 -10.35 -3.83
N ALA A 184 -33.23 -10.28 -3.68
CA ALA A 184 -32.31 -9.96 -4.76
C ALA A 184 -32.35 -11.00 -5.89
N ALA A 185 -32.35 -12.29 -5.54
CA ALA A 185 -32.39 -13.38 -6.53
C ALA A 185 -33.70 -13.41 -7.33
N ARG A 186 -34.85 -13.16 -6.68
CA ARG A 186 -36.16 -13.04 -7.35
C ARG A 186 -36.17 -11.88 -8.36
N ARG A 187 -35.55 -10.75 -8.04
CA ARG A 187 -35.43 -9.61 -8.98
C ARG A 187 -34.60 -9.95 -10.22
N ARG A 188 -33.60 -10.82 -10.07
CA ARG A 188 -32.78 -11.33 -11.19
C ARG A 188 -33.44 -12.46 -12.00
N GLY A 189 -34.57 -12.99 -11.53
CA GLY A 189 -35.22 -14.14 -12.17
C GLY A 189 -34.39 -15.42 -12.06
N GLU A 190 -33.60 -15.55 -10.99
CA GLU A 190 -32.84 -16.77 -10.72
C GLU A 190 -33.76 -17.94 -10.41
N ASP A 191 -33.37 -19.14 -10.83
CA ASP A 191 -34.09 -20.35 -10.45
C ASP A 191 -33.91 -20.67 -8.95
N GLY A 192 -34.85 -21.45 -8.41
CA GLY A 192 -34.85 -21.78 -6.99
C GLY A 192 -33.62 -22.55 -6.51
N ALA A 193 -32.93 -23.28 -7.39
CA ALA A 193 -31.74 -24.04 -7.01
C ALA A 193 -30.54 -23.11 -6.81
N ALA A 194 -30.35 -22.14 -7.72
CA ALA A 194 -29.33 -21.10 -7.59
C ALA A 194 -29.56 -20.22 -6.34
N VAL A 195 -30.83 -19.90 -6.02
CA VAL A 195 -31.16 -19.16 -4.79
C VAL A 195 -30.80 -19.97 -3.55
N ALA A 196 -31.18 -21.26 -3.51
CA ALA A 196 -30.88 -22.14 -2.38
C ALA A 196 -29.37 -22.31 -2.16
N GLU A 197 -28.59 -22.42 -3.24
CA GLU A 197 -27.12 -22.50 -3.16
C GLU A 197 -26.52 -21.23 -2.53
N ARG A 198 -26.98 -20.04 -2.93
CA ARG A 198 -26.49 -18.78 -2.34
C ARG A 198 -26.91 -18.59 -0.90
N GLN A 199 -28.14 -18.96 -0.55
CA GLN A 199 -28.60 -18.95 0.83
C GLN A 199 -27.74 -19.87 1.70
N ARG A 200 -27.42 -21.08 1.21
CA ARG A 200 -26.53 -22.01 1.90
C ARG A 200 -25.11 -21.44 2.05
N ALA A 201 -24.56 -20.85 0.99
CA ALA A 201 -23.24 -20.22 1.04
C ALA A 201 -23.18 -19.06 2.04
N TYR A 202 -24.21 -18.22 2.07
CA TYR A 202 -24.32 -17.11 3.02
C TYR A 202 -24.39 -17.60 4.47
N ALA A 203 -25.29 -18.54 4.78
CA ALA A 203 -25.39 -19.08 6.13
C ALA A 203 -24.08 -19.73 6.58
N SER A 204 -23.45 -20.49 5.68
CA SER A 204 -22.17 -21.14 5.95
C SER A 204 -21.03 -20.16 6.24
N ASP A 205 -20.97 -19.02 5.56
CA ASP A 205 -19.96 -17.98 5.83
C ASP A 205 -20.23 -17.28 7.17
N VAL A 206 -21.49 -16.98 7.50
CA VAL A 206 -21.88 -16.43 8.81
C VAL A 206 -21.46 -17.38 9.94
N ASP A 207 -21.75 -18.67 9.81
CA ASP A 207 -21.36 -19.68 10.80
C ASP A 207 -19.85 -19.77 10.97
N ARG A 208 -19.09 -19.85 9.88
CA ARG A 208 -17.62 -19.87 9.95
C ARG A 208 -17.09 -18.64 10.69
N ARG A 209 -17.59 -17.45 10.40
CA ARG A 209 -17.18 -16.20 11.07
C ARG A 209 -17.54 -16.20 12.56
N ARG A 210 -18.70 -16.74 12.93
CA ARG A 210 -19.12 -16.90 14.34
C ARG A 210 -18.22 -17.89 15.09
N ILE A 211 -17.86 -19.02 14.47
CA ILE A 211 -16.87 -19.99 15.00
C ILE A 211 -15.53 -19.29 15.23
N GLN A 212 -15.04 -18.55 14.23
CA GLN A 212 -13.77 -17.81 14.33
C GLN A 212 -13.81 -16.81 15.48
N ARG A 213 -14.90 -16.06 15.65
CA ARG A 213 -15.07 -15.14 16.79
C ARG A 213 -14.96 -15.86 18.13
N PHE A 214 -15.57 -17.05 18.28
CA PHE A 214 -15.43 -17.82 19.51
C PHE A 214 -14.01 -18.36 19.73
N VAL A 215 -13.32 -18.76 18.66
CA VAL A 215 -11.90 -19.14 18.72
C VAL A 215 -11.05 -17.96 19.20
N ASP A 216 -11.22 -16.79 18.60
CA ASP A 216 -10.47 -15.57 18.92
C ASP A 216 -10.76 -15.10 20.36
N GLY A 217 -11.99 -15.29 20.83
CA GLY A 217 -12.41 -15.02 22.20
C GLY A 217 -12.01 -16.10 23.23
N GLY A 218 -11.27 -17.14 22.83
CA GLY A 218 -10.86 -18.24 23.71
C GLY A 218 -12.00 -19.15 24.17
N ARG A 219 -13.20 -19.03 23.57
CA ARG A 219 -14.41 -19.81 23.86
C ARG A 219 -14.44 -21.11 23.03
N LEU A 220 -13.39 -21.92 23.13
CA LEU A 220 -13.19 -23.09 22.27
C LEU A 220 -14.38 -24.06 22.31
N GLY A 221 -14.93 -24.37 23.49
CA GLY A 221 -16.08 -25.28 23.60
C GLY A 221 -17.34 -24.77 22.89
N ALA A 222 -17.57 -23.45 22.87
CA ALA A 222 -18.69 -22.86 22.12
C ALA A 222 -18.47 -22.95 20.61
N ALA A 223 -17.23 -22.72 20.16
CA ALA A 223 -16.84 -22.86 18.75
C ALA A 223 -17.03 -24.31 18.26
N GLU A 224 -16.66 -25.30 19.07
CA GLU A 224 -16.82 -26.72 18.77
C GLU A 224 -18.27 -27.19 18.76
N ALA A 225 -19.08 -26.71 19.72
CA ALA A 225 -20.51 -26.96 19.76
C ALA A 225 -21.19 -26.43 18.50
N LEU A 226 -20.88 -25.18 18.10
CA LEU A 226 -21.44 -24.57 16.89
C LEU A 226 -21.02 -25.33 15.62
N LEU A 227 -19.74 -25.72 15.50
CA LEU A 227 -19.30 -26.52 14.34
C LEU A 227 -20.00 -27.88 14.29
N THR A 228 -20.28 -28.49 15.45
CA THR A 228 -20.97 -29.78 15.51
C THR A 228 -22.44 -29.63 15.11
N GLU A 229 -23.09 -28.57 15.57
CA GLU A 229 -24.49 -28.26 15.26
C GLU A 229 -24.68 -27.88 13.79
N HIS A 230 -23.88 -26.95 13.27
CA HIS A 230 -24.07 -26.35 11.94
C HIS A 230 -23.18 -26.95 10.85
N GLY A 231 -22.12 -27.68 11.19
CA GLY A 231 -21.10 -28.14 10.25
C GLY A 231 -21.61 -29.11 9.16
N ALA A 232 -22.74 -29.78 9.37
CA ALA A 232 -23.38 -30.59 8.33
C ALA A 232 -24.10 -29.74 7.26
N ALA A 233 -24.62 -28.57 7.64
CA ALA A 233 -25.30 -27.64 6.74
C ALA A 233 -24.32 -26.74 5.97
N MET A 234 -23.13 -26.50 6.54
CA MET A 234 -22.07 -25.69 5.92
C MET A 234 -21.67 -26.20 4.52
N VAL A 235 -21.18 -25.28 3.70
CA VAL A 235 -20.51 -25.59 2.43
C VAL A 235 -19.13 -26.22 2.76
N PRO A 236 -18.67 -27.24 2.00
CA PRO A 236 -17.44 -27.95 2.35
C PRO A 236 -16.20 -27.07 2.56
N ALA A 237 -16.03 -26.02 1.74
CA ALA A 237 -14.91 -25.09 1.87
C ALA A 237 -14.93 -24.32 3.20
N GLU A 238 -16.09 -23.78 3.59
CA GLU A 238 -16.26 -23.02 4.83
C GLU A 238 -16.13 -23.91 6.06
N ARG A 239 -16.64 -25.14 5.98
CA ARG A 239 -16.48 -26.15 7.04
C ARG A 239 -15.00 -26.49 7.25
N ALA A 240 -14.26 -26.75 6.18
CA ALA A 240 -12.83 -27.05 6.26
C ALA A 240 -12.05 -25.87 6.88
N ALA A 241 -12.41 -24.63 6.52
CA ALA A 241 -11.81 -23.44 7.12
C ALA A 241 -12.13 -23.32 8.63
N ALA A 242 -13.36 -23.63 9.06
CA ALA A 242 -13.74 -23.66 10.47
C ALA A 242 -13.01 -24.77 11.25
N GLU A 243 -12.87 -25.97 10.67
CA GLU A 243 -12.11 -27.08 11.25
C GLU A 243 -10.62 -26.71 11.42
N GLN A 244 -10.03 -26.08 10.40
CA GLN A 244 -8.65 -25.60 10.44
C GLN A 244 -8.45 -24.51 11.51
N ALA A 245 -9.39 -23.57 11.64
CA ALA A 245 -9.33 -22.53 12.66
C ALA A 245 -9.31 -23.09 14.10
N LEU A 246 -9.94 -24.26 14.33
CA LEU A 246 -9.97 -24.93 15.63
C LEU A 246 -8.73 -25.77 15.91
N GLU A 247 -7.98 -26.18 14.89
CA GLU A 247 -6.86 -27.13 15.04
C GLU A 247 -5.78 -26.62 16.01
N VAL A 248 -5.32 -25.39 15.82
CA VAL A 248 -4.28 -24.78 16.66
C VAL A 248 -4.77 -24.59 18.12
N PRO A 249 -5.93 -23.94 18.37
CA PRO A 249 -6.49 -23.84 19.73
C PRO A 249 -6.69 -25.18 20.42
N ARG A 250 -7.20 -26.21 19.72
CA ARG A 250 -7.38 -27.57 20.26
C ARG A 250 -6.05 -28.17 20.70
N ARG A 251 -5.04 -28.08 19.83
CA ARG A 251 -3.70 -28.55 20.15
C ARG A 251 -3.13 -27.82 21.36
N SER A 252 -3.26 -26.49 21.41
CA SER A 252 -2.82 -25.70 22.56
C SER A 252 -3.56 -26.05 23.86
N ALA A 253 -4.88 -26.24 23.82
CA ALA A 253 -5.66 -26.65 24.98
C ALA A 253 -5.26 -28.05 25.48
N ARG A 254 -5.04 -29.00 24.56
CA ARG A 254 -4.56 -30.34 24.89
C ARG A 254 -3.15 -30.32 25.50
N VAL A 255 -2.25 -29.52 24.93
CA VAL A 255 -0.89 -29.32 25.46
C VAL A 255 -0.93 -28.77 26.89
N ARG A 256 -1.81 -27.79 27.17
CA ARG A 256 -2.00 -27.28 28.54
C ARG A 256 -2.53 -28.34 29.49
N ALA A 257 -3.55 -29.11 29.09
CA ALA A 257 -4.10 -30.18 29.92
C ALA A 257 -3.04 -31.27 30.24
N ILE A 258 -2.16 -31.59 29.28
CA ILE A 258 -1.03 -32.52 29.51
C ILE A 258 -0.03 -31.92 30.52
N ALA A 259 0.30 -30.64 30.39
CA ALA A 259 1.16 -29.92 31.33
C ALA A 259 0.56 -29.89 32.75
N ASP A 260 -0.73 -29.56 32.87
CA ASP A 260 -1.47 -29.56 34.14
C ASP A 260 -1.48 -30.97 34.77
N GLY A 261 -1.68 -32.01 33.97
CA GLY A 261 -1.60 -33.40 34.42
C GLY A 261 -0.20 -33.79 34.92
N ALA A 262 0.87 -33.27 34.30
CA ALA A 262 2.22 -33.49 34.78
C ALA A 262 2.46 -32.80 36.13
N GLU A 263 1.99 -31.56 36.30
CA GLU A 263 2.04 -30.84 37.57
C GLU A 263 1.30 -31.59 38.69
N ALA A 264 0.08 -32.07 38.40
CA ALA A 264 -0.71 -32.85 39.35
C ALA A 264 0.00 -34.14 39.79
N ARG A 265 0.60 -34.89 38.86
CA ARG A 265 1.35 -36.12 39.18
C ARG A 265 2.57 -35.86 40.05
N VAL A 266 3.33 -34.80 39.78
CA VAL A 266 4.51 -34.47 40.61
C VAL A 266 4.06 -33.98 41.98
N ALA A 267 2.99 -33.18 42.06
CA ALA A 267 2.42 -32.75 43.34
C ALA A 267 1.93 -33.94 44.17
N GLU A 268 1.25 -34.92 43.56
CA GLU A 268 0.81 -36.16 44.23
C GLU A 268 2.00 -36.99 44.72
N ALA A 269 3.04 -37.14 43.90
CA ALA A 269 4.26 -37.86 44.28
C ALA A 269 5.00 -37.21 45.46
N GLN A 270 4.86 -35.88 45.63
CA GLN A 270 5.48 -35.14 46.73
C GLN A 270 4.60 -35.01 47.97
N GLY A 271 3.27 -35.00 47.82
CA GLY A 271 2.30 -34.94 48.92
C GLY A 271 2.31 -36.17 49.83
N ALA A 272 2.93 -37.28 49.40
CA ALA A 272 3.25 -38.38 50.32
C ALA A 272 4.30 -38.00 51.40
N ASN A 273 4.92 -36.81 51.27
CA ASN A 273 6.00 -36.30 52.12
C ASN A 273 5.67 -34.87 52.61
N ASP A 274 4.54 -34.71 53.31
CA ASP A 274 3.94 -33.43 53.77
C ASP A 274 4.84 -32.49 54.61
N ARG A 275 6.08 -32.86 54.93
CA ARG A 275 6.96 -32.05 55.80
C ARG A 275 7.67 -30.89 55.10
N ASP A 276 7.80 -30.91 53.77
CA ASP A 276 8.74 -30.01 53.06
C ASP A 276 8.07 -28.98 52.13
N GLY A 277 6.75 -28.75 52.23
CA GLY A 277 6.07 -27.67 51.48
C GLY A 277 5.76 -27.95 50.01
N GLY A 278 5.98 -29.18 49.53
CA GLY A 278 5.55 -29.68 48.23
C GLY A 278 6.20 -28.99 47.02
N LEU A 279 5.52 -29.04 45.87
CA LEU A 279 6.05 -28.56 44.57
C LEU A 279 6.39 -27.06 44.59
N ALA A 280 5.70 -26.29 45.43
CA ALA A 280 5.93 -24.86 45.57
C ALA A 280 7.23 -24.52 46.31
N ALA A 281 7.73 -25.42 47.15
CA ALA A 281 8.96 -25.22 47.92
C ALA A 281 10.24 -25.57 47.14
N MET A 282 10.13 -26.32 46.03
CA MET A 282 11.26 -26.68 45.19
C MET A 282 11.91 -25.46 44.54
N ALA A 283 13.23 -25.52 44.33
CA ALA A 283 13.89 -24.55 43.48
C ALA A 283 13.32 -24.64 42.04
N PRO A 284 13.13 -23.52 41.32
CA PRO A 284 12.49 -23.53 39.99
C PRO A 284 13.13 -24.51 38.99
N ARG A 285 14.46 -24.65 39.03
CA ARG A 285 15.20 -25.60 38.19
C ARG A 285 14.87 -27.05 38.53
N GLU A 286 14.76 -27.37 39.81
CA GLU A 286 14.45 -28.73 40.28
C GLU A 286 12.98 -29.08 40.00
N ARG A 287 12.08 -28.11 40.21
CA ARG A 287 10.66 -28.23 39.85
C ARG A 287 10.50 -28.52 38.36
N LEU A 288 11.11 -27.70 37.50
CA LEU A 288 11.08 -27.92 36.05
C LEU A 288 11.65 -29.29 35.68
N ALA A 289 12.79 -29.68 36.26
CA ALA A 289 13.38 -30.99 36.00
C ALA A 289 12.45 -32.16 36.38
N ALA A 290 11.78 -32.08 37.54
CA ALA A 290 10.81 -33.09 37.97
C ALA A 290 9.58 -33.16 37.05
N LEU A 291 9.07 -32.00 36.61
CA LEU A 291 7.96 -31.91 35.67
C LEU A 291 8.31 -32.48 34.29
N LEU A 292 9.51 -32.18 33.77
CA LEU A 292 10.00 -32.73 32.50
C LEU A 292 10.19 -34.25 32.59
N ALA A 293 10.71 -34.76 33.71
CA ALA A 293 10.84 -36.20 33.96
C ALA A 293 9.47 -36.91 34.02
N SER A 294 8.46 -36.28 34.63
CA SER A 294 7.08 -36.78 34.64
C SER A 294 6.54 -36.94 33.22
N LEU A 295 6.74 -35.95 32.34
CA LEU A 295 6.34 -36.05 30.92
C LEU A 295 7.11 -37.11 30.12
N ASP A 296 8.40 -37.31 30.39
CA ASP A 296 9.21 -38.32 29.72
C ASP A 296 8.86 -39.75 30.14
N SER A 297 8.37 -39.94 31.35
CA SER A 297 7.90 -41.24 31.84
C SER A 297 6.57 -41.66 31.19
N ASP A 298 5.75 -40.71 30.74
CA ASP A 298 4.45 -40.97 30.14
C ASP A 298 4.58 -41.36 28.66
N ARG A 299 4.74 -42.67 28.42
CA ARG A 299 4.87 -43.27 27.09
C ARG A 299 3.57 -43.25 26.28
N SER A 300 2.42 -42.91 26.88
CA SER A 300 1.14 -42.83 26.18
C SER A 300 1.00 -41.57 25.33
N LEU A 301 1.80 -40.52 25.63
CA LEU A 301 1.79 -39.26 24.91
C LEU A 301 2.47 -39.38 23.54
N ASP A 302 1.84 -38.76 22.54
CA ASP A 302 2.47 -38.52 21.24
C ASP A 302 3.76 -37.70 21.40
N PRO A 303 4.86 -38.02 20.69
CA PRO A 303 6.12 -37.30 20.84
C PRO A 303 6.03 -35.79 20.61
N ALA A 304 5.21 -35.33 19.65
CA ALA A 304 5.06 -33.91 19.35
C ALA A 304 4.25 -33.18 20.44
N GLU A 305 3.25 -33.84 21.02
CA GLU A 305 2.49 -33.30 22.17
C GLU A 305 3.35 -33.25 23.43
N ARG A 306 4.14 -34.31 23.69
CA ARG A 306 5.10 -34.33 24.81
C ARG A 306 6.08 -33.17 24.69
N SER A 307 6.69 -32.96 23.53
CA SER A 307 7.62 -31.84 23.31
C SER A 307 6.93 -30.48 23.55
N ALA A 308 5.74 -30.27 23.00
CA ALA A 308 5.01 -29.02 23.19
C ALA A 308 4.60 -28.78 24.66
N ALA A 309 4.26 -29.84 25.41
CA ALA A 309 3.96 -29.75 26.84
C ALA A 309 5.20 -29.37 27.66
N LYS A 310 6.38 -29.89 27.30
CA LYS A 310 7.65 -29.46 27.91
C LYS A 310 7.91 -27.97 27.70
N ASP A 311 7.69 -27.47 26.49
CA ASP A 311 7.87 -26.05 26.15
C ASP A 311 6.85 -25.15 26.89
N GLU A 312 5.61 -25.61 27.06
CA GLU A 312 4.60 -24.92 27.89
C GLU A 312 5.03 -24.84 29.36
N LEU A 313 5.50 -25.94 29.96
CA LEU A 313 5.97 -25.93 31.35
C LEU A 313 7.19 -25.03 31.55
N ALA A 314 8.15 -25.07 30.62
CA ALA A 314 9.29 -24.16 30.65
C ALA A 314 8.86 -22.68 30.57
N ARG A 315 7.86 -22.36 29.74
CA ARG A 315 7.29 -21.01 29.67
C ARG A 315 6.62 -20.58 30.98
N ARG A 316 5.86 -21.46 31.62
CA ARG A 316 5.22 -21.20 32.92
C ARG A 316 6.23 -20.95 34.03
N GLU A 317 7.27 -21.77 34.11
CA GLU A 317 8.36 -21.60 35.09
C GLU A 317 9.13 -20.30 34.85
N ASN A 318 9.40 -19.95 33.59
CA ASN A 318 10.02 -18.66 33.28
C ASN A 318 9.12 -17.48 33.67
N ALA A 319 7.81 -17.56 33.41
CA ALA A 319 6.85 -16.54 33.84
C ALA A 319 6.81 -16.41 35.37
N ALA A 320 6.78 -17.52 36.11
CA ALA A 320 6.84 -17.53 37.57
C ALA A 320 8.15 -16.94 38.10
N ALA A 321 9.28 -17.20 37.44
CA ALA A 321 10.57 -16.61 37.79
C ALA A 321 10.61 -15.09 37.56
N ILE A 322 9.95 -14.60 36.50
CA ILE A 322 9.80 -13.16 36.25
C ILE A 322 8.99 -12.49 37.37
N THR A 323 7.83 -13.06 37.73
CA THR A 323 7.01 -12.54 38.84
C THR A 323 7.77 -12.55 40.15
N ARG A 324 8.47 -13.64 40.47
CA ARG A 324 9.30 -13.75 41.68
C ARG A 324 10.38 -12.66 41.73
N ARG A 325 11.10 -12.43 40.63
CA ARG A 325 12.09 -11.34 40.53
C ARG A 325 11.47 -9.95 40.68
N ALA A 326 10.20 -9.78 40.34
CA ALA A 326 9.49 -8.52 40.56
C ALA A 326 9.15 -8.36 42.05
N ASP A 327 8.71 -9.42 42.72
CA ASP A 327 8.42 -9.45 44.16
C ASP A 327 9.70 -9.25 44.99
N GLU A 328 10.80 -9.92 44.63
CA GLU A 328 12.12 -9.75 45.25
C GLU A 328 12.59 -8.29 45.17
N ARG A 329 12.48 -7.66 43.98
CA ARG A 329 12.81 -6.24 43.79
C ARG A 329 11.88 -5.31 44.57
N ALA A 330 10.61 -5.66 44.73
CA ALA A 330 9.69 -4.89 45.55
C ALA A 330 10.05 -4.99 47.04
N ALA A 331 10.42 -6.19 47.51
CA ALA A 331 10.89 -6.41 48.88
C ALA A 331 12.22 -5.69 49.15
N GLU A 332 13.15 -5.69 48.19
CA GLU A 332 14.41 -4.96 48.28
C GLU A 332 14.20 -3.46 48.43
N ARG A 333 13.31 -2.87 47.61
CA ARG A 333 12.92 -1.45 47.77
C ARG A 333 12.33 -1.18 49.15
N ALA A 334 11.41 -2.01 49.62
CA ALA A 334 10.81 -1.84 50.94
C ALA A 334 11.83 -2.00 52.09
N ALA A 335 12.84 -2.87 51.92
CA ALA A 335 13.92 -3.01 52.88
C ALA A 335 14.77 -1.74 52.95
N TRP A 336 15.13 -1.15 51.81
CA TRP A 336 15.84 0.11 51.78
C TRP A 336 15.04 1.27 52.38
N ASP A 337 13.75 1.39 52.07
CA ASP A 337 12.89 2.42 52.64
C ASP A 337 12.83 2.30 54.17
N PHE A 338 12.82 1.07 54.69
CA PHE A 338 12.91 0.81 56.13
C PHE A 338 14.27 1.25 56.71
N VAL A 339 15.38 0.92 56.04
CA VAL A 339 16.74 1.33 56.47
C VAL A 339 16.85 2.86 56.53
N GLU A 340 16.33 3.57 55.52
CA GLU A 340 16.35 5.03 55.50
C GLU A 340 15.50 5.64 56.61
N ALA A 341 14.35 5.05 56.92
CA ALA A 341 13.50 5.49 58.02
C ALA A 341 14.17 5.37 59.41
N GLN A 342 15.18 4.50 59.57
CA GLN A 342 15.97 4.41 60.81
C GLN A 342 17.03 5.52 60.94
N GLY A 343 17.33 6.26 59.87
CA GLY A 343 18.36 7.30 59.85
C GLY A 343 19.80 6.77 59.76
N LYS A 344 20.76 7.70 59.65
CA LYS A 344 22.20 7.37 59.51
C LYS A 344 22.69 6.57 60.73
N GLY A 345 23.13 5.34 60.50
CA GLY A 345 23.63 4.44 61.54
C GLY A 345 22.54 3.76 62.40
N GLY A 346 21.26 3.99 62.13
CA GLY A 346 20.16 3.37 62.89
C GLY A 346 19.92 1.89 62.55
N PHE A 347 20.29 1.49 61.33
CA PHE A 347 20.19 0.10 60.88
C PHE A 347 21.50 -0.66 61.16
N THR A 348 21.50 -1.46 62.22
CA THR A 348 22.69 -2.17 62.76
C THR A 348 22.55 -3.68 62.78
N SER A 349 21.38 -4.22 62.39
CA SER A 349 21.18 -5.66 62.23
C SER A 349 20.12 -5.96 61.19
N PHE A 350 20.36 -6.95 60.32
CA PHE A 350 19.35 -7.49 59.41
C PHE A 350 18.08 -7.98 60.14
N GLY A 351 18.22 -8.38 61.42
CA GLY A 351 17.11 -8.72 62.30
C GLY A 351 16.11 -7.59 62.56
N GLN A 352 16.45 -6.34 62.23
CA GLN A 352 15.55 -5.19 62.35
C GLN A 352 14.53 -5.11 61.21
N LEU A 353 14.80 -5.70 60.03
CA LEU A 353 13.85 -5.70 58.93
C LEU A 353 12.57 -6.48 59.28
N PRO A 354 11.37 -5.99 58.90
CA PRO A 354 10.13 -6.75 59.08
C PRO A 354 10.21 -8.16 58.48
N ALA A 355 9.64 -9.15 59.19
CA ALA A 355 9.73 -10.56 58.80
C ALA A 355 9.21 -10.84 57.37
N ALA A 356 8.15 -10.15 56.96
CA ALA A 356 7.59 -10.26 55.61
C ALA A 356 8.57 -9.82 54.52
N ILE A 357 9.31 -8.73 54.75
CA ILE A 357 10.32 -8.24 53.80
C ILE A 357 11.48 -9.24 53.74
N ARG A 358 12.00 -9.68 54.88
CA ARG A 358 13.11 -10.64 54.95
C ARG A 358 12.80 -11.94 54.21
N ALA A 359 11.58 -12.46 54.35
CA ALA A 359 11.16 -13.70 53.71
C ALA A 359 11.17 -13.60 52.17
N THR A 360 10.93 -12.42 51.61
CA THR A 360 10.81 -12.19 50.16
C THR A 360 12.09 -11.66 49.51
N LEU A 361 13.08 -11.20 50.30
CA LEU A 361 14.39 -10.79 49.76
C LEU A 361 15.12 -11.95 49.07
N SER A 362 15.78 -11.65 47.95
CA SER A 362 16.72 -12.55 47.30
C SER A 362 17.92 -12.84 48.21
N PRO A 363 18.61 -13.98 48.07
CA PRO A 363 19.81 -14.29 48.85
C PRO A 363 20.87 -13.18 48.79
N GLU A 364 21.11 -12.62 47.60
CA GLU A 364 22.09 -11.54 47.42
C GLU A 364 21.69 -10.26 48.15
N ALA A 365 20.40 -9.88 48.11
CA ALA A 365 19.93 -8.71 48.83
C ALA A 365 20.02 -8.91 50.35
N ARG A 366 19.79 -10.13 50.85
CA ARG A 366 19.99 -10.44 52.27
C ARG A 366 21.44 -10.22 52.68
N ASP A 367 22.39 -10.76 51.92
CA ASP A 367 23.83 -10.59 52.18
C ASP A 367 24.22 -9.10 52.14
N GLN A 368 23.66 -8.33 51.21
CA GLN A 368 23.87 -6.89 51.10
C GLN A 368 23.39 -6.12 52.34
N PHE A 369 22.18 -6.41 52.82
CA PHE A 369 21.66 -5.76 54.02
C PHE A 369 22.37 -6.23 55.31
N ASP A 370 22.83 -7.48 55.36
CA ASP A 370 23.69 -7.95 56.47
C ASP A 370 25.03 -7.19 56.49
N ALA A 371 25.67 -7.02 55.33
CA ALA A 371 26.91 -6.25 55.21
C ALA A 371 26.70 -4.77 55.59
N LEU A 372 25.60 -4.16 55.14
CA LEU A 372 25.27 -2.78 55.49
C LEU A 372 25.05 -2.61 57.00
N ALA A 373 24.36 -3.56 57.64
CA ALA A 373 24.16 -3.57 59.08
C ALA A 373 25.49 -3.65 59.84
N LEU A 374 26.43 -4.47 59.37
CA LEU A 374 27.80 -4.57 59.90
C LEU A 374 28.57 -3.25 59.76
N ILE A 375 28.53 -2.62 58.59
CA ILE A 375 29.25 -1.36 58.29
C ILE A 375 28.71 -0.20 59.14
N ASN A 376 27.38 -0.08 59.25
CA ASN A 376 26.76 0.92 60.13
C ASN A 376 27.12 0.71 61.61
N GLY A 377 27.46 -0.52 62.00
CA GLY A 377 28.00 -0.83 63.32
C GLY A 377 29.44 -0.36 63.55
N ASP A 378 30.20 -0.09 62.50
CA ASP A 378 31.65 0.17 62.53
C ASP A 378 31.99 1.47 61.76
N LEU A 379 31.47 2.61 62.26
CA LEU A 379 31.58 3.92 61.60
C LEU A 379 33.04 4.37 61.39
N ARG A 380 33.59 4.11 60.20
CA ARG A 380 34.75 4.83 59.67
C ARG A 380 34.27 5.94 58.74
N PRO A 381 34.84 7.15 58.81
CA PRO A 381 34.49 8.23 57.87
C PRO A 381 34.88 7.83 56.45
N ALA A 382 33.92 7.92 55.52
CA ALA A 382 34.15 7.67 54.10
C ALA A 382 35.16 8.68 53.52
N THR A 383 36.09 8.20 52.71
CA THR A 383 37.05 9.00 51.96
C THR A 383 36.35 9.79 50.85
N GLU A 384 36.82 11.01 50.59
CA GLU A 384 36.29 11.91 49.55
C GLU A 384 36.35 11.27 48.15
N ASP A 385 35.20 11.27 47.47
CA ASP A 385 34.92 10.95 46.05
C ASP A 385 35.77 9.83 45.40
N GLY A 386 35.50 8.58 45.80
CA GLY A 386 36.14 7.38 45.26
C GLY A 386 35.58 6.85 43.92
N ASP A 387 36.24 5.82 43.38
CA ASP A 387 35.98 5.19 42.07
C ASP A 387 34.51 4.80 41.81
N ALA A 388 33.73 4.54 42.88
CA ALA A 388 32.29 4.25 42.79
C ALA A 388 31.49 5.41 42.18
N ALA A 389 31.76 6.65 42.59
CA ALA A 389 31.07 7.83 42.05
C ALA A 389 31.36 7.99 40.56
N TRP A 390 32.62 7.78 40.16
CA TRP A 390 33.04 7.82 38.76
C TRP A 390 32.41 6.71 37.93
N THR A 391 32.38 5.48 38.43
CA THR A 391 31.79 4.32 37.75
C THR A 391 30.30 4.56 37.46
N LEU A 392 29.56 5.07 38.44
CA LEU A 392 28.13 5.35 38.28
C LEU A 392 27.86 6.53 37.34
N LYS A 393 28.70 7.58 37.38
CA LYS A 393 28.62 8.69 36.42
C LYS A 393 28.92 8.22 34.99
N ALA A 394 29.88 7.34 34.80
CA ALA A 394 30.17 6.72 33.50
C ALA A 394 29.01 5.85 33.02
N LEU A 395 28.45 5.00 33.88
CA LEU A 395 27.29 4.16 33.56
C LEU A 395 26.08 4.98 33.11
N ALA A 396 25.83 6.13 33.77
CA ALA A 396 24.76 7.04 33.38
C ALA A 396 24.90 7.56 31.94
N HIS A 397 26.14 7.75 31.47
CA HIS A 397 26.42 8.23 30.11
C HIS A 397 26.43 7.10 29.08
N GLU A 398 27.00 5.95 29.41
CA GLU A 398 27.20 4.84 28.46
C GLU A 398 25.93 3.98 28.28
N ASP A 399 25.22 3.72 29.37
CA ASP A 399 23.95 2.96 29.36
C ASP A 399 22.98 3.59 30.38
N PRO A 400 22.25 4.64 29.96
CA PRO A 400 21.35 5.35 30.86
C PRO A 400 20.27 4.45 31.45
N GLN A 401 19.88 3.38 30.75
CA GLN A 401 18.85 2.47 31.23
C GLN A 401 19.41 1.56 32.32
N ALA A 402 20.60 0.99 32.12
CA ALA A 402 21.29 0.25 33.18
C ALA A 402 21.57 1.13 34.41
N PHE A 403 21.89 2.42 34.22
CA PHE A 403 22.04 3.36 35.32
C PHE A 403 20.72 3.63 36.05
N LEU A 404 19.61 3.81 35.33
CA LEU A 404 18.28 3.97 35.93
C LEU A 404 17.83 2.74 36.73
N ASP A 405 18.22 1.55 36.27
CA ASP A 405 17.93 0.27 36.89
C ASP A 405 18.87 -0.04 38.07
N THR A 406 19.95 0.72 38.23
CA THR A 406 20.90 0.59 39.35
C THR A 406 20.35 1.25 40.61
N ASP A 407 20.23 0.51 41.72
CA ASP A 407 19.88 1.10 43.02
C ASP A 407 21.12 1.75 43.65
N LEU A 408 21.16 3.09 43.64
CA LEU A 408 22.28 3.87 44.17
C LEU A 408 22.51 3.60 45.67
N ARG A 409 21.50 3.16 46.42
CA ARG A 409 21.60 2.90 47.86
C ARG A 409 22.61 1.80 48.18
N GLY A 410 22.76 0.83 47.29
CA GLY A 410 23.79 -0.21 47.38
C GLY A 410 25.23 0.29 47.24
N TRP A 411 25.43 1.54 46.83
CA TRP A 411 26.73 2.15 46.63
C TRP A 411 27.09 3.19 47.70
N ARG A 412 26.24 3.38 48.72
CA ARG A 412 26.43 4.42 49.76
C ARG A 412 27.80 4.35 50.43
N ASP A 413 28.36 3.16 50.65
CA ASP A 413 29.64 2.98 51.33
C ASP A 413 30.83 3.49 50.51
N GLY A 414 30.67 3.58 49.18
CA GLY A 414 31.67 4.11 48.25
C GLY A 414 31.41 5.55 47.82
N LEU A 415 30.33 6.19 48.28
CA LEU A 415 29.91 7.51 47.85
C LEU A 415 29.94 8.50 49.02
N THR A 416 30.47 9.70 48.77
CA THR A 416 30.23 10.83 49.68
C THR A 416 28.74 11.19 49.65
N SER A 417 28.22 11.83 50.71
CA SER A 417 26.82 12.30 50.71
C SER A 417 26.54 13.22 49.51
N ARG A 418 27.51 14.06 49.13
CA ARG A 418 27.42 14.91 47.94
C ARG A 418 27.32 14.08 46.64
N SER A 419 28.20 13.11 46.43
CA SER A 419 28.20 12.28 45.22
C SER A 419 26.92 11.45 45.09
N PHE A 420 26.36 10.98 46.21
CA PHE A 420 25.08 10.28 46.24
C PHE A 420 23.92 11.17 45.80
N ASP A 421 23.85 12.40 46.32
CA ASP A 421 22.81 13.37 45.95
C ASP A 421 22.92 13.74 44.46
N GLU A 422 24.14 13.98 43.96
CA GLU A 422 24.40 14.27 42.53
C GLU A 422 23.91 13.14 41.61
N LEU A 423 24.19 11.88 41.96
CA LEU A 423 23.76 10.72 41.18
C LEU A 423 22.24 10.49 41.24
N THR A 424 21.63 10.77 42.39
CA THR A 424 20.18 10.69 42.57
C THR A 424 19.47 11.72 41.71
N GLU A 425 19.95 12.97 41.71
CA GLU A 425 19.46 14.01 40.81
C GLU A 425 19.64 13.64 39.34
N MET A 426 20.73 12.94 38.99
CA MET A 426 20.93 12.44 37.62
C MET A 426 19.88 11.39 37.24
N GLN A 427 19.55 10.43 38.12
CA GLN A 427 18.48 9.46 37.85
C GLN A 427 17.13 10.14 37.69
N GLU A 428 16.80 11.12 38.54
CA GLU A 428 15.55 11.88 38.40
C GLU A 428 15.50 12.68 37.10
N LEU A 429 16.59 13.36 36.74
CA LEU A 429 16.70 14.09 35.49
C LEU A 429 16.47 13.18 34.29
N ILE A 430 17.07 11.98 34.29
CA ILE A 430 16.89 11.00 33.23
C ILE A 430 15.44 10.47 33.17
N ARG A 431 14.82 10.15 34.31
CA ARG A 431 13.42 9.65 34.37
C ARG A 431 12.40 10.68 33.91
N THR A 432 12.63 11.94 34.25
CA THR A 432 11.70 13.04 33.96
C THR A 432 11.93 13.68 32.60
N ALA A 433 12.98 13.28 31.87
CA ALA A 433 13.31 13.80 30.55
C ALA A 433 12.24 13.45 29.51
N PRO A 434 11.44 14.40 29.02
CA PRO A 434 10.38 14.12 28.04
C PRO A 434 10.93 13.71 26.67
N ASN A 435 12.22 13.96 26.42
CA ASN A 435 12.90 13.76 25.14
C ASN A 435 13.95 12.64 25.18
N GLY A 436 13.92 11.79 26.20
CA GLY A 436 14.86 10.68 26.39
C GLY A 436 16.10 11.02 27.22
N PRO A 437 16.77 9.98 27.76
CA PRO A 437 17.87 10.07 28.73
C PRO A 437 19.06 10.90 28.23
N GLU A 438 19.40 10.74 26.95
CA GLU A 438 20.64 11.22 26.35
C GLU A 438 20.65 12.75 26.20
N LEU A 439 19.49 13.33 25.86
CA LEU A 439 19.32 14.78 25.70
C LEU A 439 19.35 15.50 27.05
N ALA A 440 18.84 14.87 28.11
CA ALA A 440 18.85 15.43 29.46
C ALA A 440 20.27 15.45 30.05
N LEU A 441 21.03 14.36 29.87
CA LEU A 441 22.43 14.30 30.27
C LEU A 441 23.29 15.30 29.49
N GLN A 442 23.10 15.43 28.19
CA GLN A 442 23.78 16.44 27.39
C GLN A 442 23.46 17.85 27.87
N ARG A 443 22.19 18.17 28.15
CA ARG A 443 21.80 19.49 28.65
C ARG A 443 22.46 19.83 29.98
N ARG A 444 22.60 18.87 30.90
CA ARG A 444 23.27 19.07 32.19
C ARG A 444 24.78 19.26 32.05
N VAL A 445 25.41 18.56 31.09
CA VAL A 445 26.82 18.82 30.72
C VAL A 445 26.98 20.23 30.14
N PHE A 446 26.09 20.66 29.25
CA PHE A 446 26.10 22.02 28.69
C PHE A 446 25.84 23.09 29.75
N GLU A 447 24.90 22.90 30.67
CA GLU A 447 24.65 23.82 31.79
C GLU A 447 25.84 23.87 32.76
N GLY A 448 26.57 22.77 32.94
CA GLY A 448 27.82 22.73 33.71
C GLY A 448 28.96 23.49 33.02
N VAL A 449 29.08 23.34 31.69
CA VAL A 449 30.05 24.05 30.86
C VAL A 449 29.72 25.55 30.80
N ASP A 450 28.45 25.93 30.60
CA ASP A 450 28.01 27.33 30.61
C ASP A 450 28.21 28.00 31.98
N ARG A 451 28.04 27.26 33.09
CA ARG A 451 28.33 27.78 34.43
C ARG A 451 29.83 27.96 34.67
N ALA A 452 30.66 27.09 34.08
CA ALA A 452 32.12 27.21 34.11
C ALA A 452 32.63 28.35 33.20
N LEU A 453 31.98 28.56 32.04
CA LEU A 453 32.33 29.61 31.08
C LEU A 453 31.79 30.98 31.49
N GLY A 454 30.59 31.08 32.05
CA GLY A 454 30.05 32.32 32.61
C GLY A 454 30.87 32.83 33.81
N GLY A 455 31.45 31.92 34.59
CA GLY A 455 32.44 32.26 35.62
C GLY A 455 33.79 32.77 35.07
N MET A 456 34.09 32.54 33.78
CA MET A 456 35.27 33.09 33.10
C MET A 456 34.99 34.46 32.46
N GLU A 457 33.76 34.76 32.06
CA GLU A 457 33.37 36.10 31.56
C GLU A 457 33.36 37.16 32.68
N ASP A 458 33.00 36.77 33.91
CA ASP A 458 33.13 37.63 35.10
C ASP A 458 34.60 37.87 35.53
N ALA A 459 35.56 37.13 34.96
CA ALA A 459 36.99 37.28 35.26
C ALA A 459 37.71 38.35 34.41
N GLY A 460 36.98 39.13 33.59
CA GLY A 460 37.45 40.38 32.98
C GLY A 460 38.66 40.24 32.05
N VAL A 461 38.41 39.94 30.77
CA VAL A 461 39.43 40.07 29.70
C VAL A 461 38.99 41.16 28.74
N GLU A 462 39.29 42.41 29.10
CA GLU A 462 39.44 43.50 28.13
C GLU A 462 40.90 43.53 27.65
N GLU A 463 41.09 43.90 26.39
CA GLU A 463 42.37 44.27 25.77
C GLU A 463 43.21 43.12 25.16
N MET A 464 42.93 42.80 23.89
CA MET A 464 43.96 42.75 22.82
C MET A 464 43.30 42.51 21.45
N ALA A 465 43.10 43.58 20.70
CA ALA A 465 43.03 43.51 19.24
C ALA A 465 44.38 43.92 18.66
N PRO A 466 44.80 43.33 17.53
CA PRO A 466 45.20 44.22 16.45
C PRO A 466 44.71 43.81 15.06
N ARG A 467 44.17 44.84 14.39
CA ARG A 467 44.41 45.27 12.99
C ARG A 467 44.31 44.22 11.88
N PHE A 468 43.22 44.33 11.12
CA PHE A 468 43.16 43.92 9.72
C PHE A 468 43.94 44.90 8.85
N ASP A 469 44.80 44.37 7.98
CA ASP A 469 45.43 45.09 6.88
C ASP A 469 45.11 44.36 5.57
N ASP A 470 44.85 45.15 4.54
CA ASP A 470 44.33 44.75 3.23
C ASP A 470 45.31 43.87 2.44
N GLY A 471 44.83 42.72 1.93
CA GLY A 471 45.67 41.79 1.17
C GLY A 471 44.90 40.82 0.27
N VAL A 472 44.67 41.26 -0.96
CA VAL A 472 44.47 40.51 -2.22
C VAL A 472 44.51 38.97 -2.10
N TYR A 473 43.36 38.33 -2.32
CA TYR A 473 43.23 36.87 -2.44
C TYR A 473 43.81 36.40 -3.79
N ARG A 474 44.92 35.64 -3.75
CA ARG A 474 45.40 34.82 -4.87
C ARG A 474 45.20 33.33 -4.51
N PRO A 475 44.67 32.51 -5.43
CA PRO A 475 44.49 31.08 -5.21
C PRO A 475 45.78 30.33 -5.60
N GLY A 476 46.29 29.50 -4.68
CA GLY A 476 47.38 28.59 -4.97
C GLY A 476 48.05 28.01 -3.72
N GLU A 477 47.97 26.69 -3.61
CA GLU A 477 48.95 25.82 -2.94
C GLU A 477 49.02 25.80 -1.39
N SER A 478 48.33 24.81 -0.82
CA SER A 478 48.86 23.81 0.13
C SER A 478 47.64 22.99 0.58
N GLY A 479 47.64 21.68 0.76
CA GLY A 479 48.70 20.71 0.91
C GLY A 479 48.21 19.70 1.95
N GLY A 480 47.97 18.44 1.55
CA GLY A 480 48.05 17.30 2.46
C GLY A 480 46.75 16.59 2.86
N ALA A 481 46.76 15.27 2.59
CA ALA A 481 46.12 14.18 3.34
C ALA A 481 44.69 13.74 2.95
N MET A 482 44.55 13.12 1.78
CA MET A 482 43.54 12.07 1.57
C MET A 482 44.17 10.69 1.72
N LEU A 483 43.65 9.92 2.67
CA LEU A 483 43.85 8.47 2.78
C LEU A 483 43.22 7.78 1.56
N ARG A 484 44.05 7.19 0.70
CA ARG A 484 43.63 6.23 -0.34
C ARG A 484 43.57 4.83 0.27
N ALA A 485 42.41 4.19 0.16
CA ALA A 485 42.25 2.76 0.39
C ALA A 485 42.74 1.98 -0.86
N GLU A 486 43.61 1.00 -0.65
CA GLU A 486 44.06 0.05 -1.66
C GLU A 486 43.02 -1.03 -1.96
N PRO A 487 42.95 -1.57 -3.20
CA PRO A 487 42.05 -2.66 -3.55
C PRO A 487 42.62 -4.04 -3.17
N TYR A 488 41.76 -4.83 -2.54
CA TYR A 488 41.96 -6.22 -2.12
C TYR A 488 42.23 -7.15 -3.32
N ARG A 489 43.38 -7.85 -3.29
CA ARG A 489 43.78 -8.91 -4.24
C ARG A 489 43.38 -10.28 -3.68
N VAL A 490 42.67 -11.08 -4.49
CA VAL A 490 42.39 -12.51 -4.20
C VAL A 490 43.56 -13.36 -4.75
N PRO A 491 44.09 -14.34 -3.99
CA PRO A 491 45.21 -15.16 -4.46
C PRO A 491 44.75 -16.32 -5.35
N ALA A 492 45.56 -16.58 -6.38
CA ALA A 492 45.48 -17.75 -7.24
C ALA A 492 46.20 -18.93 -6.57
N GLU A 493 45.49 -20.05 -6.39
CA GLU A 493 46.11 -21.33 -6.05
C GLU A 493 46.31 -22.17 -7.32
N GLY A 494 47.58 -22.45 -7.62
CA GLY A 494 48.01 -23.48 -8.54
C GLY A 494 48.86 -24.49 -7.77
N GLY A 495 48.42 -25.74 -7.70
CA GLY A 495 49.17 -26.86 -7.17
C GLY A 495 49.16 -28.01 -8.18
N ALA A 496 50.31 -28.26 -8.80
CA ALA A 496 50.55 -29.37 -9.71
C ALA A 496 50.90 -30.65 -8.92
N GLY A 497 50.43 -31.80 -9.42
CA GLY A 497 50.84 -33.12 -8.94
C GLY A 497 50.61 -34.20 -9.99
N LEU A 498 51.69 -34.68 -10.60
CA LEU A 498 51.74 -35.82 -11.52
C LEU A 498 51.19 -37.11 -10.89
N PHE A 499 50.53 -37.98 -11.68
CA PHE A 499 50.89 -39.40 -11.79
C PHE A 499 50.29 -40.09 -13.03
N ARG A 500 51.02 -41.11 -13.48
CA ARG A 500 51.04 -41.93 -14.71
C ARG A 500 49.75 -42.45 -15.36
N ARG A 501 49.86 -42.58 -16.71
CA ARG A 501 49.27 -43.56 -17.66
C ARG A 501 49.07 -44.98 -17.09
N THR A 502 47.98 -45.65 -17.48
CA THR A 502 47.90 -46.73 -18.52
C THR A 502 46.50 -47.36 -18.57
N GLY A 503 46.02 -47.71 -19.77
CA GLY A 503 45.08 -48.83 -19.96
C GLY A 503 43.75 -48.53 -20.66
N ALA A 504 43.66 -48.89 -21.95
CA ALA A 504 42.43 -49.28 -22.64
C ALA A 504 42.63 -50.74 -23.12
N PRO A 505 41.67 -51.43 -23.76
CA PRO A 505 40.20 -51.38 -23.69
C PRO A 505 39.59 -52.78 -23.39
N GLY A 506 38.29 -52.84 -23.06
CA GLY A 506 37.55 -54.10 -22.88
C GLY A 506 36.19 -54.07 -23.57
N THR A 507 36.02 -54.96 -24.54
CA THR A 507 34.82 -55.24 -25.34
C THR A 507 33.67 -55.82 -24.51
N GLY A 508 32.42 -55.43 -24.79
CA GLY A 508 31.24 -56.06 -24.19
C GLY A 508 29.94 -55.69 -24.91
N THR A 509 29.40 -56.68 -25.62
CA THR A 509 28.22 -56.66 -26.48
C THR A 509 26.86 -56.61 -25.77
N ALA A 510 25.91 -56.00 -26.49
CA ALA A 510 24.48 -56.35 -26.61
C ALA A 510 23.51 -56.14 -25.41
N ALA A 511 22.54 -55.24 -25.62
CA ALA A 511 21.11 -55.58 -25.49
C ALA A 511 20.24 -54.57 -26.28
N ARG A 512 19.50 -55.10 -27.26
CA ARG A 512 18.45 -54.42 -28.02
C ARG A 512 17.24 -54.19 -27.12
N GLN A 513 16.64 -53.00 -27.16
CA GLN A 513 15.23 -52.79 -26.80
C GLN A 513 14.45 -52.28 -28.03
N PRO A 514 13.22 -52.75 -28.25
CA PRO A 514 12.44 -52.45 -29.44
C PRO A 514 11.90 -51.01 -29.42
N ARG A 515 12.08 -50.31 -30.54
CA ARG A 515 11.44 -49.02 -30.82
C ARG A 515 9.95 -49.22 -31.12
N ILE A 516 9.08 -48.74 -30.23
CA ILE A 516 7.66 -48.50 -30.53
C ILE A 516 7.58 -47.28 -31.46
N ARG A 517 7.03 -47.50 -32.66
CA ARG A 517 6.82 -46.49 -33.68
C ARG A 517 5.49 -45.78 -33.41
N ILE A 518 5.52 -44.69 -32.65
CA ILE A 518 4.37 -43.78 -32.56
C ILE A 518 4.37 -42.92 -33.82
N ILE A 519 3.39 -43.12 -34.69
CA ILE A 519 3.09 -42.22 -35.82
C ILE A 519 2.51 -40.93 -35.22
N GLY A 520 3.39 -40.02 -34.81
CA GLY A 520 3.04 -38.67 -34.41
C GLY A 520 2.86 -37.79 -35.64
N ARG A 521 1.75 -37.04 -35.66
CA ARG A 521 1.49 -35.95 -36.62
C ARG A 521 2.72 -35.04 -36.79
N PRO A 522 2.96 -34.46 -37.97
CA PRO A 522 4.11 -33.57 -38.17
C PRO A 522 3.99 -32.36 -37.23
N LYS A 523 4.94 -32.23 -36.29
CA LYS A 523 5.18 -30.96 -35.60
C LYS A 523 5.62 -29.94 -36.65
N PRO A 524 5.07 -28.71 -36.68
CA PRO A 524 5.57 -27.68 -37.59
C PRO A 524 7.06 -27.45 -37.28
N ALA A 525 7.88 -27.54 -38.34
CA ALA A 525 9.31 -27.27 -38.26
C ALA A 525 9.50 -25.78 -37.92
N TYR A 526 9.89 -25.49 -36.67
CA TYR A 526 10.36 -24.16 -36.30
C TYR A 526 11.79 -23.96 -36.81
N PRO A 527 12.15 -22.78 -37.36
CA PRO A 527 13.52 -22.50 -37.78
C PRO A 527 14.48 -22.62 -36.60
N ARG A 528 15.59 -23.36 -36.79
CA ARG A 528 16.64 -23.60 -35.79
C ARG A 528 17.37 -22.33 -35.31
N ASP A 529 17.21 -21.20 -36.00
CA ASP A 529 17.80 -19.88 -35.67
C ASP A 529 17.05 -19.07 -34.60
N TRP A 530 16.05 -19.65 -33.92
CA TRP A 530 15.20 -18.87 -33.00
C TRP A 530 15.81 -18.63 -31.61
N LEU A 531 16.65 -19.54 -31.10
CA LEU A 531 17.26 -19.42 -29.76
C LEU A 531 18.42 -18.41 -29.70
N SER A 532 19.12 -18.20 -30.80
CA SER A 532 20.20 -17.20 -30.93
C SER A 532 19.68 -15.77 -30.91
N PHE A 533 18.44 -15.54 -31.36
CA PHE A 533 17.76 -14.24 -31.28
C PHE A 533 17.33 -13.88 -29.84
N ILE A 534 16.94 -14.87 -29.02
CA ILE A 534 16.44 -14.65 -27.65
C ILE A 534 17.55 -14.18 -26.71
N ARG A 535 18.77 -14.68 -26.87
CA ARG A 535 19.88 -14.32 -25.97
C ARG A 535 20.42 -12.90 -26.14
N ASN A 536 20.10 -12.21 -27.25
CA ASN A 536 20.83 -11.00 -27.63
C ASN A 536 20.03 -9.69 -27.70
N LYS A 537 18.72 -9.60 -27.37
CA LYS A 537 18.01 -8.30 -27.54
C LYS A 537 16.87 -7.91 -26.57
N ALA A 538 16.38 -8.77 -25.68
CA ALA A 538 15.31 -8.36 -24.75
C ALA A 538 15.82 -7.41 -23.64
N ALA A 539 17.13 -7.39 -23.37
CA ALA A 539 17.73 -6.61 -22.29
C ALA A 539 18.03 -5.13 -22.62
N ASP A 540 17.88 -4.69 -23.89
CA ASP A 540 18.37 -3.36 -24.33
C ASP A 540 17.27 -2.44 -24.88
N LEU A 541 15.99 -2.72 -24.64
CA LEU A 541 14.95 -1.73 -24.96
C LEU A 541 15.16 -0.51 -24.05
N PRO A 542 15.46 0.69 -24.60
CA PRO A 542 15.75 1.85 -23.77
C PRO A 542 14.52 2.15 -22.91
N PHE A 543 14.78 2.40 -21.62
CA PHE A 543 13.76 2.91 -20.71
C PHE A 543 13.14 4.15 -21.38
N PRO A 544 11.81 4.19 -21.58
CA PRO A 544 11.18 5.34 -22.22
C PRO A 544 11.58 6.60 -21.43
N PRO A 545 11.91 7.72 -22.08
CA PRO A 545 12.34 8.92 -21.37
C PRO A 545 11.26 9.25 -20.32
N PRO A 546 11.60 9.27 -19.03
CA PRO A 546 10.62 9.48 -17.99
C PRO A 546 10.01 10.89 -18.14
N PRO A 547 8.76 11.10 -17.68
CA PRO A 547 8.21 12.43 -17.60
C PRO A 547 9.17 13.33 -16.82
N GLN A 548 9.44 14.54 -17.33
CA GLN A 548 10.30 15.47 -16.61
C GLN A 548 9.62 15.84 -15.30
N PRO A 549 10.25 15.58 -14.16
CA PRO A 549 9.69 15.97 -12.88
C PRO A 549 9.69 17.50 -12.79
N ASN A 550 8.67 18.07 -12.15
CA ASN A 550 8.71 19.47 -11.74
C ASN A 550 9.76 19.59 -10.63
N ASP A 551 10.90 20.24 -10.90
CA ASP A 551 12.00 20.41 -9.92
C ASP A 551 11.67 21.46 -8.84
N LEU A 552 10.53 21.31 -8.15
CA LEU A 552 10.08 22.27 -7.14
C LEU A 552 10.57 21.95 -5.71
N ASP A 553 11.26 20.82 -5.55
CA ASP A 553 11.72 20.22 -4.29
C ASP A 553 12.80 21.04 -3.54
N GLY A 554 13.38 22.05 -4.18
CA GLY A 554 14.58 22.73 -3.70
C GLY A 554 15.87 21.93 -3.95
N LYS A 555 17.03 22.59 -3.83
CA LYS A 555 18.33 21.94 -4.03
C LYS A 555 18.70 21.12 -2.79
N PHE A 556 19.14 19.88 -2.99
CA PHE A 556 19.64 19.01 -1.91
C PHE A 556 20.76 19.70 -1.11
N ALA A 557 20.70 19.61 0.22
CA ALA A 557 21.68 20.21 1.13
C ALA A 557 21.96 21.70 0.83
N SER A 558 20.94 22.44 0.42
CA SER A 558 21.03 23.88 0.14
C SER A 558 21.01 24.75 1.39
N ARG A 559 20.67 24.18 2.56
CA ARG A 559 20.70 24.87 3.85
C ARG A 559 21.22 23.94 4.95
N LEU A 560 21.61 24.51 6.08
CA LEU A 560 21.98 23.74 7.27
C LEU A 560 20.75 23.09 7.92
N PRO A 561 20.90 21.91 8.57
CA PRO A 561 19.86 21.33 9.42
C PRO A 561 19.48 22.25 10.58
N ARG A 562 18.16 22.43 10.77
CA ARG A 562 17.60 23.07 11.96
C ARG A 562 17.24 21.98 12.98
N PRO A 563 17.11 22.31 14.28
CA PRO A 563 16.63 21.37 15.29
C PRO A 563 15.32 20.68 14.90
N HIS A 564 14.41 21.42 14.26
CA HIS A 564 13.16 20.88 13.71
C HIS A 564 13.38 19.80 12.64
N ASP A 565 14.37 19.95 11.76
CA ASP A 565 14.63 18.95 10.72
C ASP A 565 15.20 17.66 11.33
N VAL A 566 16.04 17.77 12.37
CA VAL A 566 16.55 16.61 13.12
C VAL A 566 15.42 15.85 13.82
N GLN A 567 14.46 16.58 14.42
CA GLN A 567 13.27 15.99 15.02
C GLN A 567 12.43 15.25 13.96
N ILE A 568 12.13 15.89 12.83
CA ILE A 568 11.33 15.29 11.76
C ILE A 568 12.00 14.03 11.19
N ARG A 569 13.33 14.00 11.10
CA ARG A 569 14.06 12.79 10.72
C ARG A 569 13.82 11.63 11.71
N GLY A 570 13.97 11.88 13.01
CA GLY A 570 13.72 10.85 14.03
C GLY A 570 12.27 10.33 13.99
N GLU A 571 11.31 11.24 13.77
CA GLU A 571 9.89 10.89 13.56
C GLU A 571 9.69 10.05 12.28
N ALA A 572 10.36 10.40 11.18
CA ALA A 572 10.30 9.65 9.91
C ALA A 572 10.88 8.23 10.04
N GLU A 573 11.95 8.05 10.82
CA GLU A 573 12.52 6.73 11.12
C GLU A 573 11.55 5.86 11.92
N LEU A 574 10.85 6.47 12.89
CA LEU A 574 9.80 5.78 13.65
C LEU A 574 8.62 5.41 12.74
N LEU A 575 8.21 6.30 11.83
CA LEU A 575 7.17 6.05 10.84
C LEU A 575 7.53 4.87 9.93
N ALA A 576 8.77 4.80 9.45
CA ALA A 576 9.23 3.71 8.59
C ALA A 576 9.17 2.34 9.30
N LYS A 577 9.54 2.29 10.59
CA LYS A 577 9.43 1.09 11.43
C LYS A 577 7.97 0.75 11.73
N GLY A 578 7.18 1.75 12.11
CA GLY A 578 5.75 1.61 12.40
C GLY A 578 4.98 1.07 11.21
N ALA A 579 5.23 1.58 10.00
CA ALA A 579 4.61 1.09 8.78
C ALA A 579 4.76 -0.44 8.64
N ARG A 580 5.95 -0.99 8.87
CA ARG A 580 6.20 -2.45 8.80
C ARG A 580 5.43 -3.21 9.87
N VAL A 581 5.42 -2.72 11.11
CA VAL A 581 4.68 -3.35 12.22
C VAL A 581 3.19 -3.40 11.91
N HIS A 582 2.65 -2.37 11.26
CA HIS A 582 1.25 -2.32 10.85
C HIS A 582 0.96 -3.09 9.54
N GLY A 583 1.97 -3.73 8.95
CA GLY A 583 1.84 -4.53 7.73
C GLY A 583 1.79 -3.69 6.45
N TYR A 584 2.51 -2.56 6.44
CA TYR A 584 2.80 -1.71 5.28
C TYR A 584 4.32 -1.72 4.98
N PRO A 585 4.87 -2.88 4.57
CA PRO A 585 6.30 -3.03 4.39
C PRO A 585 6.86 -2.19 3.23
N ASN A 586 6.11 -1.95 2.14
CA ASN A 586 6.59 -1.13 1.02
C ASN A 586 6.74 0.33 1.42
N ALA A 587 5.74 0.88 2.10
CA ALA A 587 5.81 2.26 2.57
C ALA A 587 6.98 2.45 3.56
N GLY A 588 7.19 1.49 4.47
CA GLY A 588 8.33 1.51 5.38
C GLY A 588 9.69 1.33 4.71
N ARG A 589 9.78 0.62 3.56
CA ARG A 589 11.02 0.50 2.78
C ARG A 589 11.35 1.79 2.03
N MET A 590 10.34 2.44 1.46
CA MET A 590 10.52 3.68 0.68
C MET A 590 10.86 4.87 1.59
N MET A 591 10.24 4.98 2.76
CA MET A 591 10.64 5.98 3.76
C MET A 591 12.09 5.76 4.24
N ASP A 592 12.50 4.51 4.48
CA ASP A 592 13.90 4.20 4.80
C ASP A 592 14.86 4.60 3.66
N GLN A 593 14.46 4.36 2.42
CA GLN A 593 15.24 4.75 1.24
C GLN A 593 15.46 6.27 1.20
N PHE A 594 14.41 7.03 1.49
CA PHE A 594 14.46 8.49 1.57
C PHE A 594 15.44 8.98 2.64
N ILE A 595 15.39 8.40 3.84
CA ILE A 595 16.21 8.82 4.99
C ILE A 595 17.66 8.37 4.83
N TRP A 596 17.91 7.10 4.47
CA TRP A 596 19.23 6.48 4.64
C TRP A 596 20.03 6.31 3.36
N ARG A 597 19.39 6.30 2.17
CA ARG A 597 20.07 5.89 0.93
C ARG A 597 20.47 7.04 0.01
N TYR A 598 20.41 8.27 0.51
CA TYR A 598 21.00 9.46 -0.10
C TYR A 598 20.73 9.61 -1.61
N GLY A 599 19.48 9.40 -2.04
CA GLY A 599 19.06 9.69 -3.41
C GLY A 599 19.29 8.56 -4.42
N LYS A 600 19.75 7.38 -3.97
CA LYS A 600 19.92 6.23 -4.86
C LYS A 600 18.55 5.81 -5.42
N ALA A 601 18.49 5.56 -6.73
CA ALA A 601 17.28 5.05 -7.36
C ALA A 601 16.81 3.73 -6.70
N TYR A 602 15.49 3.56 -6.63
CA TYR A 602 14.84 2.41 -6.01
C TYR A 602 14.04 1.63 -7.05
N ASP A 603 14.21 0.30 -7.06
CA ASP A 603 13.36 -0.59 -7.84
C ASP A 603 12.22 -1.08 -6.95
N PRO A 604 10.96 -0.73 -7.25
CA PRO A 604 9.82 -1.13 -6.44
C PRO A 604 9.45 -2.60 -6.63
N GLY A 605 10.03 -3.31 -7.61
CA GLY A 605 9.61 -4.67 -7.93
C GLY A 605 8.22 -4.66 -8.58
N VAL A 606 8.16 -4.34 -9.87
CA VAL A 606 6.89 -4.23 -10.64
C VAL A 606 6.03 -5.51 -10.53
N SER A 607 6.62 -6.68 -10.29
CA SER A 607 5.88 -7.91 -9.99
C SER A 607 5.08 -7.82 -8.70
N GLU A 608 5.71 -7.36 -7.61
CA GLU A 608 5.09 -7.19 -6.30
C GLU A 608 3.99 -6.12 -6.38
N MET A 609 4.20 -5.07 -7.17
CA MET A 609 3.17 -4.05 -7.41
C MET A 609 1.93 -4.63 -8.09
N ILE A 610 2.08 -5.40 -9.17
CA ILE A 610 0.93 -6.00 -9.87
C ILE A 610 0.19 -6.98 -8.94
N GLU A 611 0.90 -7.76 -8.15
CA GLU A 611 0.30 -8.71 -7.22
C GLU A 611 -0.42 -8.00 -6.06
N GLY A 612 0.21 -6.96 -5.53
CA GLY A 612 -0.28 -6.20 -4.38
C GLY A 612 -1.33 -5.14 -4.72
N MET A 613 -1.58 -4.85 -6.00
CA MET A 613 -2.51 -3.80 -6.45
C MET A 613 -3.49 -4.30 -7.52
N PRO A 614 -4.60 -4.95 -7.13
CA PRO A 614 -5.60 -5.47 -8.07
C PRO A 614 -6.15 -4.44 -9.06
N VAL A 615 -6.32 -3.17 -8.67
CA VAL A 615 -6.74 -2.11 -9.60
C VAL A 615 -5.68 -1.88 -10.69
N PHE A 616 -4.42 -1.68 -10.28
CA PHE A 616 -3.30 -1.52 -11.20
C PHE A 616 -3.10 -2.74 -12.12
N ALA A 617 -3.27 -3.95 -11.59
CA ALA A 617 -3.19 -5.18 -12.38
C ALA A 617 -4.19 -5.19 -13.55
N ARG A 618 -5.42 -4.72 -13.33
CA ARG A 618 -6.43 -4.58 -14.39
C ARG A 618 -6.05 -3.52 -15.41
N GLU A 619 -5.49 -2.40 -14.98
CA GLU A 619 -5.02 -1.34 -15.87
C GLU A 619 -3.84 -1.79 -16.74
N VAL A 620 -2.93 -2.58 -16.18
CA VAL A 620 -1.82 -3.22 -16.89
C VAL A 620 -2.35 -4.17 -17.95
N GLU A 621 -3.33 -5.03 -17.63
CA GLU A 621 -3.92 -5.95 -18.61
C GLU A 621 -4.66 -5.18 -19.73
N ALA A 622 -5.43 -4.16 -19.38
CA ALA A 622 -6.09 -3.28 -20.34
C ALA A 622 -5.07 -2.53 -21.24
N GLY A 623 -3.95 -2.09 -20.66
CA GLY A 623 -2.81 -1.52 -21.38
C GLY A 623 -2.21 -2.51 -22.39
N ARG A 624 -2.06 -3.77 -22.00
CA ARG A 624 -1.52 -4.84 -22.85
C ARG A 624 -2.43 -5.12 -24.07
N GLU A 625 -3.74 -5.15 -23.88
CA GLU A 625 -4.69 -5.33 -24.99
C GLU A 625 -4.76 -4.11 -25.92
N ARG A 626 -4.62 -2.89 -25.38
CA ARG A 626 -4.46 -1.67 -26.19
C ARG A 626 -3.19 -1.72 -27.04
N LEU A 627 -2.06 -2.11 -26.45
CA LEU A 627 -0.78 -2.27 -27.16
C LEU A 627 -0.89 -3.30 -28.29
N LYS A 628 -1.50 -4.46 -28.03
CA LYS A 628 -1.76 -5.49 -29.02
C LYS A 628 -2.60 -4.98 -30.19
N SER A 629 -3.66 -4.23 -29.90
CA SER A 629 -4.54 -3.64 -30.92
C SER A 629 -3.79 -2.60 -31.77
N TRP A 630 -2.96 -1.77 -31.14
CA TRP A 630 -2.11 -0.81 -31.83
C TRP A 630 -1.10 -1.50 -32.74
N ILE A 631 -0.38 -2.53 -32.25
CA ILE A 631 0.57 -3.31 -33.04
C ILE A 631 -0.14 -3.95 -34.24
N ALA A 632 -1.32 -4.54 -34.03
CA ALA A 632 -2.09 -5.15 -35.11
C ALA A 632 -2.40 -4.14 -36.23
N ASN A 633 -2.79 -2.91 -35.87
CA ASN A 633 -3.07 -1.86 -36.84
C ASN A 633 -1.80 -1.38 -37.55
N THR A 634 -0.70 -1.17 -36.82
CA THR A 634 0.59 -0.79 -37.40
C THR A 634 1.10 -1.84 -38.40
N VAL A 635 1.01 -3.13 -38.06
CA VAL A 635 1.38 -4.21 -38.98
C VAL A 635 0.48 -4.21 -40.21
N ARG A 636 -0.85 -4.07 -40.07
CA ARG A 636 -1.76 -4.02 -41.23
C ARG A 636 -1.41 -2.87 -42.20
N GLN A 637 -0.96 -1.73 -41.69
CA GLN A 637 -0.66 -0.55 -42.51
C GLN A 637 0.73 -0.60 -43.15
N GLN A 638 1.71 -1.20 -42.48
CA GLN A 638 3.12 -1.07 -42.86
C GLN A 638 3.78 -2.36 -43.36
N TYR A 639 3.10 -3.51 -43.20
CA TYR A 639 3.71 -4.81 -43.52
C TYR A 639 3.74 -5.09 -45.02
N THR A 640 4.94 -5.31 -45.55
CA THR A 640 5.19 -5.51 -47.00
C THR A 640 5.28 -6.99 -47.41
N GLY A 641 4.82 -7.91 -46.57
CA GLY A 641 4.90 -9.36 -46.84
C GLY A 641 6.26 -10.01 -46.58
N LYS A 642 7.24 -9.27 -46.04
CA LYS A 642 8.56 -9.79 -45.64
C LYS A 642 8.70 -9.78 -44.12
N SER A 643 9.46 -10.73 -43.56
CA SER A 643 9.75 -10.74 -42.12
C SER A 643 10.30 -9.40 -41.65
N ALA A 644 9.74 -8.86 -40.57
CA ALA A 644 10.11 -7.56 -40.01
C ALA A 644 10.26 -7.65 -38.49
N ASN A 645 11.18 -6.86 -37.95
CA ASN A 645 11.29 -6.64 -36.51
C ASN A 645 11.25 -5.14 -36.25
N PHE A 646 10.47 -4.71 -35.28
CA PHE A 646 10.42 -3.31 -34.87
C PHE A 646 10.09 -3.18 -33.39
N HIS A 647 10.35 -1.99 -32.86
CA HIS A 647 10.10 -1.64 -31.47
C HIS A 647 8.96 -0.65 -31.38
N VAL A 648 8.20 -0.75 -30.30
CA VAL A 648 7.00 0.06 -30.09
C VAL A 648 6.99 0.50 -28.63
N GLY A 649 6.45 1.69 -28.37
CA GLY A 649 6.31 2.25 -27.03
C GLY A 649 4.96 2.94 -26.90
N THR A 650 4.40 2.93 -25.69
CA THR A 650 3.22 3.74 -25.35
C THR A 650 3.66 5.01 -24.64
N ASP A 651 2.78 6.01 -24.63
CA ASP A 651 2.91 7.14 -23.72
C ASP A 651 2.83 6.68 -22.26
N TRP A 652 3.36 7.50 -21.35
CA TRP A 652 3.22 7.31 -19.92
C TRP A 652 1.77 7.53 -19.48
N SER A 653 1.24 6.58 -18.73
CA SER A 653 -0.06 6.66 -18.07
C SER A 653 0.15 6.83 -16.55
N VAL A 654 -0.75 7.54 -15.89
CA VAL A 654 -0.71 7.73 -14.43
C VAL A 654 -1.62 6.70 -13.77
N HIS A 655 -1.08 5.99 -12.78
CA HIS A 655 -1.87 5.22 -11.82
C HIS A 655 -1.97 6.01 -10.52
N VAL A 656 -3.19 6.16 -9.99
CA VAL A 656 -3.42 6.75 -8.67
C VAL A 656 -3.74 5.63 -7.70
N GLY A 657 -2.94 5.52 -6.64
CA GLY A 657 -3.13 4.52 -5.60
C GLY A 657 -4.46 4.69 -4.87
N ASN A 658 -4.97 3.60 -4.31
CA ASN A 658 -6.28 3.55 -3.67
C ASN A 658 -6.15 3.50 -2.13
N SER A 659 -6.42 4.62 -1.46
CA SER A 659 -6.42 4.72 0.01
C SER A 659 -7.49 3.85 0.68
N ASP A 660 -8.54 3.50 -0.06
CA ASP A 660 -9.65 2.65 0.40
C ASP A 660 -9.53 1.21 -0.10
N GLY A 661 -8.41 0.87 -0.75
CA GLY A 661 -8.16 -0.45 -1.32
C GLY A 661 -7.87 -1.53 -0.28
N THR A 662 -7.47 -2.69 -0.77
CA THR A 662 -6.94 -3.79 0.05
C THR A 662 -5.75 -3.31 0.89
N LYS A 663 -5.38 -4.05 1.95
CA LYS A 663 -4.23 -3.68 2.79
C LYS A 663 -2.94 -3.51 1.97
N SER A 664 -2.74 -4.35 0.95
CA SER A 664 -1.60 -4.24 0.04
C SER A 664 -1.70 -3.03 -0.90
N GLU A 665 -2.88 -2.67 -1.38
CA GLU A 665 -3.08 -1.43 -2.14
C GLU A 665 -2.83 -0.20 -1.27
N LYS A 666 -3.25 -0.23 -0.01
CA LYS A 666 -2.97 0.83 0.95
C LYS A 666 -1.46 0.96 1.23
N ASP A 667 -0.74 -0.16 1.34
CA ASP A 667 0.72 -0.15 1.47
C ASP A 667 1.37 0.62 0.31
N TRP A 668 1.01 0.29 -0.94
CA TRP A 668 1.51 0.99 -2.12
C TRP A 668 1.03 2.44 -2.24
N TYR A 669 -0.20 2.73 -1.82
CA TYR A 669 -0.71 4.09 -1.74
C TYR A 669 0.10 4.93 -0.76
N TYR A 670 0.41 4.43 0.44
CA TYR A 670 1.27 5.16 1.37
C TYR A 670 2.73 5.21 0.92
N ALA A 671 3.16 4.25 0.08
CA ALA A 671 4.51 4.19 -0.44
C ALA A 671 4.77 5.18 -1.57
N MET A 672 3.79 5.52 -2.42
CA MET A 672 4.02 6.40 -3.58
C MET A 672 2.88 7.35 -3.90
N ASN A 673 1.69 7.21 -3.28
CA ASN A 673 0.44 7.88 -3.63
C ASN A 673 -0.06 7.58 -5.05
N GLY A 674 0.73 7.90 -6.08
CA GLY A 674 0.53 7.53 -7.48
C GLY A 674 1.87 7.40 -8.21
N PHE A 675 1.86 6.83 -9.42
CA PHE A 675 3.07 6.67 -10.22
C PHE A 675 2.76 6.59 -11.71
N ASN A 676 3.78 6.76 -12.55
CA ASN A 676 3.66 6.63 -13.99
C ASN A 676 4.02 5.21 -14.45
N TYR A 677 3.36 4.72 -15.48
CA TYR A 677 3.72 3.46 -16.13
C TYR A 677 3.60 3.54 -17.65
N ALA A 678 4.43 2.78 -18.37
CA ALA A 678 4.44 2.72 -19.83
C ALA A 678 4.83 1.32 -20.31
N PHE A 679 4.44 0.96 -21.53
CA PHE A 679 4.88 -0.27 -22.18
C PHE A 679 5.87 0.02 -23.29
N THR A 680 6.89 -0.82 -23.42
CA THR A 680 7.58 -1.02 -24.70
C THR A 680 7.39 -2.46 -25.14
N ALA A 681 7.57 -2.74 -26.43
CA ALA A 681 7.62 -4.12 -26.89
C ALA A 681 8.57 -4.32 -28.07
N SER A 682 9.19 -5.50 -28.09
CA SER A 682 9.87 -6.04 -29.26
C SER A 682 8.86 -6.85 -30.08
N VAL A 683 8.64 -6.44 -31.33
CA VAL A 683 7.66 -7.05 -32.22
C VAL A 683 8.39 -7.74 -33.37
N LYS A 684 8.06 -9.01 -33.60
CA LYS A 684 8.52 -9.79 -34.75
C LYS A 684 7.33 -10.23 -35.58
N VAL A 685 7.35 -9.90 -36.87
CA VAL A 685 6.32 -10.28 -37.84
C VAL A 685 6.93 -11.23 -38.85
N VAL A 686 6.29 -12.37 -39.08
CA VAL A 686 6.71 -13.38 -40.06
C VAL A 686 5.53 -13.68 -40.99
N PRO A 687 5.74 -13.86 -42.31
CA PRO A 687 4.67 -14.24 -43.22
C PRO A 687 4.05 -15.57 -42.79
N ASP A 688 2.72 -15.66 -42.81
CA ASP A 688 2.01 -16.94 -42.66
C ASP A 688 1.89 -17.62 -44.03
N LYS A 689 1.80 -18.94 -44.04
CA LYS A 689 1.66 -19.74 -45.27
C LYS A 689 0.40 -19.41 -46.08
N ASP A 690 -0.62 -18.87 -45.41
CA ASP A 690 -1.93 -18.55 -45.98
C ASP A 690 -2.01 -17.08 -46.46
N GLY A 691 -0.85 -16.40 -46.61
CA GLY A 691 -0.76 -15.00 -47.04
C GLY A 691 -0.98 -13.97 -45.92
N GLY A 692 -1.34 -14.41 -44.72
CA GLY A 692 -1.43 -13.58 -43.50
C GLY A 692 -0.08 -13.31 -42.84
N SER A 693 -0.10 -12.93 -41.57
CA SER A 693 1.12 -12.68 -40.79
C SER A 693 1.01 -13.22 -39.37
N ILE A 694 2.10 -13.81 -38.87
CA ILE A 694 2.24 -14.22 -37.47
C ILE A 694 3.04 -13.14 -36.76
N VAL A 695 2.42 -12.49 -35.77
CA VAL A 695 3.03 -11.43 -34.96
C VAL A 695 3.36 -12.01 -33.59
N THR A 696 4.62 -11.93 -33.20
CA THR A 696 5.10 -12.28 -31.86
C THR A 696 5.51 -11.01 -31.13
N VAL A 697 5.03 -10.83 -29.90
CA VAL A 697 5.25 -9.64 -29.09
C VAL A 697 5.86 -10.04 -27.75
N VAL A 698 6.95 -9.35 -27.38
CA VAL A 698 7.56 -9.42 -26.05
C VAL A 698 7.39 -8.05 -25.38
N PRO A 699 6.32 -7.86 -24.60
CA PRO A 699 6.05 -6.60 -23.90
C PRO A 699 6.89 -6.48 -22.61
N THR A 700 7.40 -5.27 -22.36
CA THR A 700 8.04 -4.85 -21.11
C THR A 700 7.26 -3.67 -20.52
N LEU A 701 6.80 -3.82 -19.28
CA LEU A 701 6.18 -2.76 -18.49
C LEU A 701 7.26 -2.01 -17.72
N TYR A 702 7.20 -0.69 -17.76
CA TYR A 702 8.06 0.21 -16.98
C TYR A 702 7.20 0.98 -15.98
N VAL A 703 7.73 1.18 -14.78
CA VAL A 703 7.17 2.04 -13.74
C VAL A 703 8.18 3.12 -13.44
N PHE A 704 7.70 4.36 -13.33
CA PHE A 704 8.49 5.53 -12.99
C PHE A 704 7.74 6.40 -12.00
N ASP A 705 8.44 6.82 -10.96
CA ASP A 705 8.02 7.90 -10.08
C ASP A 705 9.23 8.66 -9.53
N ARG A 706 9.00 9.84 -8.95
CA ARG A 706 9.99 10.53 -8.14
C ARG A 706 9.48 10.57 -6.73
N TYR A 707 10.18 9.93 -5.81
CA TYR A 707 9.86 10.01 -4.39
C TYR A 707 10.35 11.38 -3.87
N ASN A 708 9.50 12.39 -4.05
CA ASN A 708 9.69 13.75 -3.61
C ASN A 708 8.50 14.24 -2.76
N TRP A 709 8.72 15.31 -2.02
CA TRP A 709 7.76 15.91 -1.07
C TRP A 709 7.49 17.36 -1.47
N ASP A 710 6.96 17.54 -2.68
CA ASP A 710 6.88 18.83 -3.37
C ASP A 710 5.46 19.30 -3.67
N HIS A 711 4.40 18.74 -3.04
CA HIS A 711 3.03 19.14 -3.38
C HIS A 711 2.80 20.62 -3.05
N VAL A 712 2.85 21.42 -4.12
CA VAL A 712 2.56 22.87 -4.14
C VAL A 712 1.05 23.15 -4.04
N HIS A 713 0.22 22.10 -4.08
CA HIS A 713 -1.23 22.20 -4.13
C HIS A 713 -1.86 21.56 -2.90
N ALA A 714 -2.16 22.44 -1.93
CA ALA A 714 -2.75 22.21 -0.62
C ALA A 714 -1.83 21.51 0.41
N PRO A 715 -1.80 21.98 1.68
CA PRO A 715 -1.19 21.21 2.75
C PRO A 715 -1.96 19.90 2.91
N VAL A 716 -1.39 18.81 2.39
CA VAL A 716 -1.87 17.46 2.70
C VAL A 716 -1.39 17.15 4.11
N ASP A 717 -2.34 17.02 5.04
CA ASP A 717 -2.05 16.53 6.37
C ASP A 717 -1.97 15.00 6.28
N TYR A 718 -0.77 14.45 6.45
CA TYR A 718 -0.57 13.00 6.42
C TYR A 718 -0.97 12.39 7.77
N ASP A 719 -2.12 11.73 7.84
CA ASP A 719 -2.41 10.74 8.87
C ASP A 719 -1.69 9.44 8.51
N PHE A 720 -0.39 9.36 8.84
CA PHE A 720 0.41 8.18 8.57
C PHE A 720 -0.14 6.97 9.35
N PHE A 721 -0.90 6.13 8.63
CA PHE A 721 -1.34 4.80 9.04
C PHE A 721 -2.18 4.75 10.33
N GLY A 722 -2.67 5.90 10.83
CA GLY A 722 -3.28 5.99 12.15
C GLY A 722 -2.34 5.70 13.33
N ILE A 723 -1.03 5.59 13.08
CA ILE A 723 0.00 5.26 14.09
C ILE A 723 0.22 6.43 15.05
N ILE A 724 0.10 7.65 14.53
CA ILE A 724 0.29 8.89 15.28
C ILE A 724 -1.01 9.68 15.26
N LYS A 725 -2.13 9.05 15.62
CA LYS A 725 -3.38 9.80 15.80
C LYS A 725 -3.23 10.82 16.93
N GLY A 726 -3.38 12.10 16.60
CA GLY A 726 -3.57 13.19 17.55
C GLY A 726 -2.32 13.88 18.10
N ARG A 727 -1.10 13.59 17.61
CA ARG A 727 0.12 14.28 18.10
C ARG A 727 0.67 15.36 17.16
N ARG A 728 0.58 15.19 15.84
CA ARG A 728 1.09 16.16 14.85
C ARG A 728 0.63 15.80 13.43
N ASN A 729 0.18 16.79 12.66
CA ASN A 729 0.00 16.63 11.21
C ASN A 729 1.33 16.92 10.51
N TYR A 730 1.90 15.92 9.84
CA TYR A 730 3.07 16.10 9.00
C TYR A 730 2.67 16.78 7.70
N LYS A 731 3.51 17.71 7.25
CA LYS A 731 3.31 18.42 5.98
C LYS A 731 4.48 18.13 5.05
N ASP A 732 4.25 18.21 3.74
CA ASP A 732 5.31 18.08 2.73
C ASP A 732 6.54 18.94 3.01
N LYS A 733 6.31 20.18 3.47
CA LYS A 733 7.40 21.10 3.84
C LYS A 733 8.35 20.54 4.91
N ASP A 734 7.87 19.64 5.77
CA ASP A 734 8.66 19.06 6.85
C ASP A 734 9.65 18.03 6.25
N PHE A 735 9.18 17.14 5.37
CA PHE A 735 10.03 16.19 4.66
C PHE A 735 10.91 16.84 3.59
N ARG A 736 10.40 17.85 2.87
CA ARG A 736 11.21 18.72 2.02
C ARG A 736 12.35 19.36 2.82
N GLY A 737 12.08 19.76 4.06
CA GLY A 737 13.09 20.31 4.94
C GLY A 737 14.24 19.34 5.20
N LEU A 738 13.98 18.03 5.25
CA LEU A 738 15.03 17.00 5.33
C LEU A 738 15.88 16.96 4.05
N HIS A 739 15.27 17.10 2.88
CA HIS A 739 15.99 17.18 1.60
C HIS A 739 16.92 18.39 1.51
N GLU A 740 16.38 19.58 1.80
CA GLU A 740 17.11 20.83 1.72
C GLU A 740 18.22 20.92 2.78
N SER A 741 18.05 20.27 3.95
CA SER A 741 19.06 20.22 5.01
C SER A 741 20.14 19.15 4.80
N GLY A 742 19.95 18.22 3.87
CA GLY A 742 20.85 17.09 3.67
C GLY A 742 20.62 15.90 4.61
N LEU A 743 19.56 15.92 5.42
CA LEU A 743 19.21 14.85 6.35
C LEU A 743 18.46 13.68 5.71
N ALA A 744 17.86 13.87 4.54
CA ALA A 744 17.25 12.85 3.70
C ALA A 744 17.39 13.28 2.23
N ARG A 745 17.15 12.40 1.26
CA ARG A 745 17.27 12.79 -0.16
C ARG A 745 16.23 12.13 -1.05
N ASN A 746 15.48 12.96 -1.79
CA ASN A 746 14.59 12.54 -2.86
C ASN A 746 15.32 11.63 -3.84
N TYR A 747 14.61 10.64 -4.36
CA TYR A 747 15.18 9.65 -5.27
C TYR A 747 14.18 9.25 -6.35
N GLU A 748 14.70 8.65 -7.41
CA GLU A 748 13.87 8.11 -8.49
C GLU A 748 13.42 6.69 -8.16
N VAL A 749 12.15 6.40 -8.42
CA VAL A 749 11.60 5.07 -8.38
C VAL A 749 11.51 4.58 -9.82
N ARG A 750 12.25 3.51 -10.15
CA ARG A 750 12.28 2.96 -11.50
C ARG A 750 12.25 1.45 -11.46
N GLY A 751 11.23 0.87 -12.09
CA GLY A 751 11.09 -0.58 -12.20
C GLY A 751 10.79 -0.98 -13.65
N ALA A 752 11.17 -2.20 -14.01
CA ALA A 752 10.81 -2.81 -15.29
C ALA A 752 10.46 -4.30 -15.12
N LYS A 753 9.51 -4.78 -15.93
CA LYS A 753 9.10 -6.19 -15.93
C LYS A 753 8.67 -6.66 -17.32
N GLU A 754 9.21 -7.78 -17.78
CA GLU A 754 8.70 -8.48 -18.96
C GLU A 754 7.34 -9.13 -18.64
N MET A 755 6.31 -8.81 -19.42
CA MET A 755 4.90 -9.16 -19.14
C MET A 755 4.44 -10.49 -19.76
N GLY A 756 5.41 -11.31 -20.17
CA GLY A 756 5.18 -12.57 -20.86
C GLY A 756 4.92 -12.38 -22.36
N ARG A 757 5.54 -13.25 -23.16
CA ARG A 757 5.40 -13.26 -24.62
C ARG A 757 4.00 -13.71 -25.05
N PHE A 758 3.41 -13.01 -25.99
CA PHE A 758 2.20 -13.45 -26.70
C PHE A 758 2.37 -13.37 -28.21
N TRP A 759 1.49 -14.05 -28.94
CA TRP A 759 1.46 -14.00 -30.39
C TRP A 759 0.03 -14.00 -30.91
N PHE A 760 -0.18 -13.46 -32.10
CA PHE A 760 -1.47 -13.46 -32.78
C PHE A 760 -1.27 -13.51 -34.29
N LYS A 761 -2.32 -13.98 -35.00
CA LYS A 761 -2.35 -14.01 -36.45
C LYS A 761 -3.13 -12.81 -36.99
N LEU A 762 -2.62 -12.21 -38.05
CA LEU A 762 -3.35 -11.24 -38.85
C LEU A 762 -3.73 -11.89 -40.19
N PRO A 763 -4.97 -11.71 -40.66
CA PRO A 763 -5.36 -12.18 -41.98
C PRO A 763 -4.55 -11.46 -43.08
N PRO A 764 -4.50 -12.01 -44.30
CA PRO A 764 -3.93 -11.31 -45.44
C PRO A 764 -4.58 -9.92 -45.58
N ALA A 765 -3.77 -8.91 -45.92
CA ALA A 765 -4.32 -7.61 -46.26
C ALA A 765 -5.30 -7.78 -47.42
N PRO A 766 -6.48 -7.13 -47.40
CA PRO A 766 -7.38 -7.15 -48.54
C PRO A 766 -6.61 -6.67 -49.78
N ALA A 767 -6.72 -7.41 -50.88
CA ALA A 767 -6.13 -7.00 -52.15
C ALA A 767 -6.68 -5.61 -52.49
N LEU A 768 -5.80 -4.61 -52.53
CA LEU A 768 -6.13 -3.23 -52.90
C LEU A 768 -6.41 -3.12 -54.40
#